data_AF-A0A7V9BVU5-F1
#
_entry.id   AF-A0A7V9BVU5-F1
#
_cell.length_a   1.000
_cell.length_b   1.000
_cell.length_c   1.000
_cell.angle_alpha   90.00
_cell.angle_beta   90.00
_cell.angle_gamma   90.00
#
_symmetry.space_group_name_H-M   'P 1'
#
loop_
_entity.id
_entity.type
_entity.pdbx_description
1 polymer ?
#
loop_
_entity_poly.entity_id
_entity_poly.type
_entity_poly.pdbx_seq_one_letter_code
_entity_poly.pdbx_strand_id
1 'polypeptide(L)'
;MSARNDSGLLRALADQVLIADSAMGTMLQAAELSLDDFAGLDGCNEILNATRPDVVAGIHRANLAAGADAIETNTFGANLANLAEYDIPDRIRELAEKGAELARAAADEFSTADQPRFVLGSVGPGTKLPTLGHASFADLRDAYQECVQGLLAGGVDAVLAETVQDLLQAKAVVVAAHRAMAAEGRRVPIIVQVTVETTGTMLLGSEIGAALAALEPLAIDLIGLNCATGPAEMSEHLRTLAKYARIPISVMPNAGLPTLGPNGAVYPLGPEAMAEALAGFVAEYGVRLVGGCCGTTPEHVRAIVEAVRAVTPAARNPRPEPGVSSLYAAVPFRQDTSVLMVGERTNANGSKKFRDAMLEQDWEACVGIARDQTREGAHLIDLCVDYVGRDGADDMAELAGRLATASTLPMMLDSTEPEVIRAGLERLGGRCIVNSVNYEDGDGPDSRFQRAMELVREHGAAVVVMCIDEEGQARTADWKVRIAARTIEDLVANHGMRVGDIVVDTLTFPITTGQEEVRRDALETIEAIRELKRRYPDVQTTLGVSNVSFGLNAAARQVLNSVFLHEAVNAGLDTAIVSAAKILPMSKIPDELRSVALDLVYDRRRSGPDGSQYDPLSRFMELFEGVTASSAKAGRAEELAALPLFERLERRIVDGERGELANDLDEALESRPALEIINDTLLAGMKTVGDLFGSGQMQLPFVLQSAEVMKAAVAHLEPHMERAEDDEGKGTIVLATVKGDVHDIGKNLVDIILTNNGYTVVNLGIKQPISTILSAAEEHRADAVGMSGLLVKSTVIMKENLQEMNSRGVADKLPVLLGGAALTRSYVENDLSDVYQGKVSYARDAFEGLRLMDSVMAMARGHAPAQTEAERAATAERKARHDRSRRIAAKRRAAEPDEPTPTSSD
;
A
#
# COMPACT_ATOMS: atom_id res chain seq x y z
N MET A 1 2.69 -5.37 25.96
CA MET A 1 4.16 -5.17 25.91
C MET A 1 4.96 -6.01 26.91
N SER A 2 4.44 -6.34 28.10
CA SER A 2 5.17 -7.16 29.11
C SER A 2 5.59 -8.57 28.66
N ALA A 3 4.89 -9.20 27.72
CA ALA A 3 5.15 -10.59 27.31
C ALA A 3 6.20 -10.77 26.20
N ARG A 4 6.59 -9.70 25.48
CA ARG A 4 7.64 -9.78 24.43
C ARG A 4 9.05 -10.00 25.01
N ASN A 5 9.25 -9.72 26.30
CA ASN A 5 10.55 -9.76 26.94
C ASN A 5 10.98 -11.13 27.49
N ASP A 6 10.19 -12.19 27.34
CA ASP A 6 10.52 -13.52 27.90
C ASP A 6 11.18 -14.49 26.91
N SER A 7 11.25 -14.16 25.62
CA SER A 7 11.94 -14.99 24.62
C SER A 7 13.45 -14.76 24.62
N GLY A 8 14.23 -15.84 24.73
CA GLY A 8 15.69 -15.80 24.58
C GLY A 8 16.12 -15.32 23.20
N LEU A 9 15.39 -15.70 22.15
CA LEU A 9 15.66 -15.27 20.78
C LEU A 9 15.48 -13.76 20.60
N LEU A 10 14.36 -13.19 21.07
CA LEU A 10 14.10 -11.76 20.93
C LEU A 10 15.10 -10.90 21.72
N ARG A 11 15.54 -11.37 22.90
CA ARG A 11 16.62 -10.72 23.66
C ARG A 11 17.92 -10.72 22.85
N ALA A 12 18.29 -11.87 22.29
CA ALA A 12 19.50 -11.98 21.49
C ALA A 12 19.46 -11.10 20.21
N LEU A 13 18.31 -11.01 19.53
CA LEU A 13 18.11 -10.13 18.36
C LEU A 13 18.21 -8.63 18.71
N ALA A 14 17.86 -8.24 19.94
CA ALA A 14 18.00 -6.86 20.40
C ALA A 14 19.48 -6.49 20.57
N ASP A 15 20.28 -7.42 21.12
CA ASP A 15 21.68 -7.21 21.46
C ASP A 15 22.62 -7.34 20.25
N GLN A 16 22.34 -8.26 19.33
CA GLN A 16 23.19 -8.58 18.19
C GLN A 16 22.39 -8.98 16.94
N VAL A 17 23.09 -9.11 15.81
CA VAL A 17 22.54 -9.74 14.60
C VAL A 17 22.74 -11.24 14.73
N LEU A 18 21.67 -12.01 14.55
CA LEU A 18 21.75 -13.46 14.54
C LEU A 18 21.94 -13.97 13.11
N ILE A 19 22.80 -14.99 12.97
CA ILE A 19 23.02 -15.67 11.70
C ILE A 19 22.27 -17.01 11.69
N ALA A 20 21.33 -17.17 10.76
CA ALA A 20 20.66 -18.42 10.47
C ALA A 20 21.50 -19.31 9.53
N ASP A 21 21.04 -20.54 9.32
CA ASP A 21 21.74 -21.55 8.55
C ASP A 21 21.60 -21.40 7.03
N SER A 22 22.11 -22.42 6.31
CA SER A 22 21.99 -22.58 4.88
C SER A 22 20.85 -23.53 4.49
N ALA A 23 20.58 -23.67 3.19
CA ALA A 23 19.52 -24.54 2.68
C ALA A 23 19.62 -26.02 3.12
N MET A 24 18.60 -26.49 3.84
CA MET A 24 18.39 -27.91 4.16
C MET A 24 18.22 -28.77 2.89
N GLY A 25 17.31 -28.35 1.98
CA GLY A 25 16.96 -29.14 0.79
C GLY A 25 18.14 -29.40 -0.14
N THR A 26 18.98 -28.39 -0.41
CA THR A 26 20.18 -28.55 -1.25
C THR A 26 21.21 -29.47 -0.60
N MET A 27 21.34 -29.43 0.72
CA MET A 27 22.25 -30.33 1.45
C MET A 27 21.74 -31.77 1.50
N LEU A 28 20.43 -31.99 1.60
CA LEU A 28 19.82 -33.33 1.50
C LEU A 28 20.00 -33.92 0.10
N GLN A 29 19.85 -33.12 -0.96
CA GLN A 29 20.11 -33.56 -2.33
C GLN A 29 21.57 -34.00 -2.55
N ALA A 30 22.52 -33.40 -1.81
CA ALA A 30 23.93 -33.77 -1.87
C ALA A 30 24.30 -35.04 -1.06
N ALA A 31 23.38 -35.56 -0.24
CA ALA A 31 23.63 -36.69 0.66
C ALA A 31 23.49 -38.08 0.01
N GLU A 32 23.33 -38.15 -1.33
CA GLU A 32 23.22 -39.39 -2.13
C GLU A 32 22.19 -40.40 -1.59
N LEU A 33 21.02 -39.90 -1.17
CA LEU A 33 19.94 -40.71 -0.59
C LEU A 33 19.24 -41.57 -1.65
N SER A 34 18.83 -42.77 -1.25
CA SER A 34 18.07 -43.72 -2.08
C SER A 34 16.56 -43.66 -1.78
N LEU A 35 15.73 -44.24 -2.66
CA LEU A 35 14.27 -44.30 -2.45
C LEU A 35 13.87 -45.02 -1.14
N ASP A 36 14.64 -46.04 -0.74
CA ASP A 36 14.40 -46.77 0.51
C ASP A 36 14.61 -45.88 1.75
N ASP A 37 15.55 -44.92 1.66
CA ASP A 37 15.76 -43.92 2.72
C ASP A 37 14.54 -43.01 2.91
N PHE A 38 13.79 -42.76 1.84
CA PHE A 38 12.52 -42.01 1.88
C PHE A 38 11.31 -42.90 2.24
N ALA A 39 11.51 -44.17 2.59
CA ALA A 39 10.42 -45.14 2.78
C ALA A 39 9.46 -45.24 1.57
N GLY A 40 9.99 -45.07 0.35
CA GLY A 40 9.19 -45.07 -0.88
C GLY A 40 8.47 -43.75 -1.19
N LEU A 41 8.62 -42.71 -0.36
CA LEU A 41 8.01 -41.39 -0.54
C LEU A 41 9.01 -40.41 -1.20
N ASP A 42 9.35 -40.66 -2.46
CA ASP A 42 10.39 -39.93 -3.17
C ASP A 42 10.22 -38.39 -3.09
N GLY A 43 11.27 -37.70 -2.64
CA GLY A 43 11.27 -36.24 -2.49
C GLY A 43 10.56 -35.68 -1.25
N CYS A 44 9.93 -36.51 -0.41
CA CYS A 44 9.33 -36.08 0.85
C CYS A 44 10.42 -35.87 1.92
N ASN A 45 11.08 -34.71 1.93
CA ASN A 45 12.22 -34.47 2.84
C ASN A 45 11.85 -34.62 4.32
N GLU A 46 10.60 -34.34 4.68
CA GLU A 46 10.12 -34.42 6.06
C GLU A 46 10.12 -35.86 6.58
N ILE A 47 9.97 -36.86 5.71
CA ILE A 47 10.02 -38.28 6.13
C ILE A 47 11.38 -38.65 6.71
N LEU A 48 12.44 -37.96 6.27
CA LEU A 48 13.81 -38.20 6.70
C LEU A 48 14.01 -37.88 8.19
N ASN A 49 13.15 -37.06 8.79
CA ASN A 49 13.12 -36.87 10.24
C ASN A 49 12.88 -38.19 10.99
N ALA A 50 12.14 -39.12 10.38
CA ALA A 50 11.87 -40.44 10.95
C ALA A 50 12.81 -41.52 10.43
N THR A 51 13.17 -41.49 9.15
CA THR A 51 13.89 -42.60 8.49
C THR A 51 15.41 -42.41 8.47
N ARG A 52 15.90 -41.18 8.33
CA ARG A 52 17.34 -40.82 8.30
C ARG A 52 17.66 -39.65 9.22
N PRO A 53 17.35 -39.74 10.52
CA PRO A 53 17.63 -38.69 11.50
C PRO A 53 19.14 -38.39 11.62
N ASP A 54 20.00 -39.36 11.29
CA ASP A 54 21.44 -39.21 11.25
C ASP A 54 21.90 -38.15 10.23
N VAL A 55 21.26 -38.13 9.05
CA VAL A 55 21.59 -37.20 7.96
C VAL A 55 21.11 -35.79 8.30
N VAL A 56 19.85 -35.66 8.72
CA VAL A 56 19.24 -34.37 9.10
C VAL A 56 20.04 -33.72 10.23
N ALA A 57 20.34 -34.47 11.31
CA ALA A 57 21.14 -33.94 12.41
C ALA A 57 22.59 -33.62 11.97
N GLY A 58 23.16 -34.39 11.04
CA GLY A 58 24.46 -34.10 10.44
C GLY A 58 24.50 -32.73 9.75
N ILE A 59 23.45 -32.38 9.02
CA ILE A 59 23.31 -31.08 8.34
C ILE A 59 23.21 -29.93 9.35
N HIS A 60 22.40 -30.08 10.40
CA HIS A 60 22.31 -29.07 11.46
C HIS A 60 23.68 -28.83 12.12
N ARG A 61 24.40 -29.91 12.48
CA ARG A 61 25.75 -29.80 13.06
C ARG A 61 26.74 -29.11 12.13
N ALA A 62 26.65 -29.33 10.81
CA ALA A 62 27.52 -28.68 9.84
C ALA A 62 27.33 -27.15 9.84
N ASN A 63 26.08 -26.67 9.89
CA ASN A 63 25.77 -25.25 9.97
C ASN A 63 26.16 -24.62 11.31
N LEU A 64 25.88 -25.30 12.43
CA LEU A 64 26.30 -24.86 13.77
C LEU A 64 27.83 -24.77 13.90
N ALA A 65 28.56 -25.74 13.32
CA ALA A 65 30.02 -25.72 13.25
C ALA A 65 30.57 -24.63 12.33
N ALA A 66 29.80 -24.18 11.33
CA ALA A 66 30.13 -23.00 10.53
C ALA A 66 29.90 -21.67 11.28
N GLY A 67 29.20 -21.71 12.41
CA GLY A 67 29.00 -20.56 13.29
C GLY A 67 27.58 -19.99 13.29
N ALA A 68 26.60 -20.66 12.67
CA ALA A 68 25.19 -20.26 12.75
C ALA A 68 24.73 -20.15 14.21
N ASP A 69 23.98 -19.10 14.52
CA ASP A 69 23.35 -18.87 15.82
C ASP A 69 21.95 -19.49 15.89
N ALA A 70 21.29 -19.62 14.74
CA ALA A 70 19.98 -20.25 14.59
C ALA A 70 19.98 -21.27 13.45
N ILE A 71 19.22 -22.35 13.60
CA ILE A 71 19.01 -23.36 12.55
C ILE A 71 17.53 -23.59 12.30
N GLU A 72 17.16 -23.82 11.05
CA GLU A 72 15.79 -24.15 10.64
C GLU A 72 15.53 -25.65 10.78
N THR A 73 14.34 -26.03 11.25
CA THR A 73 13.91 -27.43 11.30
C THR A 73 13.67 -27.98 9.88
N ASN A 74 13.91 -29.29 9.66
CA ASN A 74 13.54 -29.95 8.40
C ASN A 74 12.03 -30.22 8.33
N THR A 75 11.22 -29.16 8.29
CA THR A 75 9.75 -29.23 8.39
C THR A 75 9.03 -28.31 7.41
N PHE A 76 9.74 -27.77 6.42
CA PHE A 76 9.20 -26.87 5.38
C PHE A 76 7.91 -27.43 4.75
N GLY A 77 7.92 -28.72 4.38
CA GLY A 77 6.81 -29.44 3.77
C GLY A 77 5.87 -30.15 4.75
N ALA A 78 5.99 -29.95 6.07
CA ALA A 78 5.11 -30.55 7.07
C ALA A 78 3.76 -29.81 7.11
N ASN A 79 3.04 -29.81 6.00
CA ASN A 79 1.78 -29.11 5.80
C ASN A 79 0.78 -29.97 5.01
N LEU A 80 -0.50 -29.55 5.01
CA LEU A 80 -1.58 -30.30 4.38
C LEU A 80 -1.34 -30.59 2.90
N ALA A 81 -0.94 -29.56 2.14
CA ALA A 81 -0.83 -29.66 0.69
C ALA A 81 0.26 -30.66 0.29
N ASN A 82 1.44 -30.55 0.91
CA ASN A 82 2.59 -31.38 0.55
C ASN A 82 2.42 -32.83 1.03
N LEU A 83 2.04 -33.05 2.29
CA LEU A 83 1.90 -34.42 2.80
C LEU A 83 0.69 -35.16 2.23
N ALA A 84 -0.31 -34.46 1.70
CA ALA A 84 -1.39 -35.07 0.93
C ALA A 84 -0.93 -35.63 -0.42
N GLU A 85 0.12 -35.10 -1.04
CA GLU A 85 0.70 -35.67 -2.29
C GLU A 85 1.34 -37.06 -2.05
N TYR A 86 1.62 -37.37 -0.78
CA TYR A 86 2.21 -38.63 -0.32
C TYR A 86 1.22 -39.51 0.47
N ASP A 87 -0.07 -39.16 0.50
CA ASP A 87 -1.12 -39.85 1.27
C ASP A 87 -0.83 -40.00 2.78
N ILE A 88 -0.11 -39.04 3.39
CA ILE A 88 0.24 -39.03 4.82
C ILE A 88 -0.06 -37.70 5.56
N PRO A 89 -1.18 -36.99 5.28
CA PRO A 89 -1.49 -35.74 5.97
C PRO A 89 -1.75 -35.93 7.49
N ASP A 90 -2.07 -37.14 7.94
CA ASP A 90 -2.22 -37.49 9.35
C ASP A 90 -0.88 -37.46 10.13
N ARG A 91 0.25 -37.39 9.43
CA ARG A 91 1.60 -37.38 10.02
C ARG A 91 2.22 -35.99 10.17
N ILE A 92 1.48 -34.91 9.90
CA ILE A 92 1.96 -33.52 10.01
C ILE A 92 2.59 -33.27 11.39
N ARG A 93 1.85 -33.52 12.47
CA ARG A 93 2.31 -33.27 13.85
C ARG A 93 3.54 -34.11 14.19
N GLU A 94 3.51 -35.40 13.84
CA GLU A 94 4.60 -36.35 14.13
C GLU A 94 5.91 -35.94 13.46
N LEU A 95 5.87 -35.61 12.18
CA LEU A 95 7.07 -35.25 11.42
C LEU A 95 7.60 -33.87 11.82
N ALA A 96 6.72 -32.94 12.19
CA ALA A 96 7.09 -31.64 12.72
C ALA A 96 7.80 -31.76 14.08
N GLU A 97 7.25 -32.57 15.00
CA GLU A 97 7.84 -32.83 16.31
C GLU A 97 9.23 -33.46 16.19
N LYS A 98 9.37 -34.52 15.40
CA LYS A 98 10.68 -35.17 15.18
C LYS A 98 11.71 -34.23 14.55
N GLY A 99 11.31 -33.43 13.57
CA GLY A 99 12.19 -32.43 12.95
C GLY A 99 12.69 -31.40 13.96
N ALA A 100 11.80 -30.93 14.84
CA ALA A 100 12.15 -30.01 15.91
C ALA A 100 13.06 -30.64 16.98
N GLU A 101 12.81 -31.88 17.38
CA GLU A 101 13.67 -32.60 18.35
C GLU A 101 15.10 -32.77 17.83
N LEU A 102 15.27 -33.11 16.55
CA LEU A 102 16.59 -33.27 15.93
C LEU A 102 17.36 -31.93 15.91
N ALA A 103 16.69 -30.85 15.53
CA ALA A 103 17.29 -29.53 15.53
C ALA A 103 17.62 -29.05 16.96
N ARG A 104 16.71 -29.27 17.93
CA ARG A 104 16.92 -28.91 19.34
C ARG A 104 18.12 -29.64 19.94
N ALA A 105 18.22 -30.95 19.70
CA ALA A 105 19.37 -31.74 20.16
C ALA A 105 20.68 -31.22 19.58
N ALA A 106 20.73 -30.94 18.27
CA ALA A 106 21.92 -30.37 17.64
C ALA A 106 22.25 -28.97 18.18
N ALA A 107 21.26 -28.10 18.36
CA ALA A 107 21.45 -26.77 18.93
C ALA A 107 21.99 -26.84 20.36
N ASP A 108 21.47 -27.74 21.21
CA ASP A 108 21.93 -27.94 22.58
C ASP A 108 23.38 -28.43 22.66
N GLU A 109 23.83 -29.28 21.73
CA GLU A 109 25.22 -29.73 21.64
C GLU A 109 26.21 -28.56 21.43
N PHE A 110 25.79 -27.51 20.71
CA PHE A 110 26.63 -26.35 20.35
C PHE A 110 26.35 -25.10 21.19
N SER A 111 25.29 -25.11 22.00
CA SER A 111 24.87 -23.99 22.83
C SER A 111 25.84 -23.79 24.00
N THR A 112 26.21 -22.53 24.24
CA THR A 112 27.03 -22.14 25.40
C THR A 112 26.35 -20.99 26.14
N ALA A 113 26.78 -20.71 27.37
CA ALA A 113 26.21 -19.60 28.16
C ALA A 113 26.36 -18.24 27.47
N ASP A 114 27.47 -18.02 26.76
CA ASP A 114 27.76 -16.75 26.07
C ASP A 114 27.22 -16.72 24.64
N GLN A 115 26.97 -17.89 24.05
CA GLN A 115 26.46 -18.02 22.69
C GLN A 115 25.39 -19.11 22.66
N PRO A 116 24.13 -18.77 23.01
CA PRO A 116 23.02 -19.71 22.88
C PRO A 116 22.81 -20.08 21.40
N ARG A 117 22.18 -21.24 21.16
CA ARG A 117 21.74 -21.67 19.83
C ARG A 117 20.24 -21.85 19.79
N PHE A 118 19.64 -21.32 18.72
CA PHE A 118 18.20 -21.24 18.55
C PHE A 118 17.70 -22.17 17.45
N VAL A 119 16.48 -22.69 17.63
CA VAL A 119 15.79 -23.50 16.63
C VAL A 119 14.60 -22.73 16.07
N LEU A 120 14.59 -22.53 14.75
CA LEU A 120 13.50 -21.91 14.02
C LEU A 120 12.62 -23.00 13.42
N GLY A 121 11.37 -23.10 13.86
CA GLY A 121 10.41 -24.05 13.32
C GLY A 121 9.96 -23.63 11.93
N SER A 122 10.55 -24.20 10.89
CA SER A 122 10.23 -23.90 9.48
C SER A 122 8.83 -24.39 9.11
N VAL A 123 8.02 -23.49 8.57
CA VAL A 123 6.67 -23.75 8.04
C VAL A 123 6.59 -23.14 6.65
N GLY A 124 6.68 -23.99 5.62
CA GLY A 124 6.58 -23.58 4.22
C GLY A 124 5.13 -23.34 3.76
N PRO A 125 4.95 -22.75 2.55
CA PRO A 125 3.65 -22.29 2.08
C PRO A 125 2.70 -23.41 1.58
N GLY A 126 3.24 -24.60 1.30
CA GLY A 126 2.54 -25.67 0.58
C GLY A 126 2.27 -25.32 -0.90
N THR A 127 1.53 -26.18 -1.60
CA THR A 127 1.17 -25.99 -3.03
C THR A 127 -0.23 -25.41 -3.27
N LYS A 128 -1.02 -25.18 -2.21
CA LYS A 128 -2.41 -24.67 -2.30
C LYS A 128 -2.46 -23.19 -1.93
N LEU A 129 -3.07 -22.39 -2.82
CA LEU A 129 -3.24 -20.94 -2.67
C LEU A 129 -4.70 -20.66 -2.28
N PRO A 130 -5.00 -20.39 -0.99
CA PRO A 130 -6.37 -20.16 -0.53
C PRO A 130 -7.02 -18.94 -1.17
N THR A 131 -6.26 -17.90 -1.54
CA THR A 131 -6.79 -16.73 -2.26
C THR A 131 -7.37 -17.10 -3.63
N LEU A 132 -6.87 -18.17 -4.26
CA LEU A 132 -7.39 -18.71 -5.52
C LEU A 132 -8.42 -19.84 -5.32
N GLY A 133 -8.79 -20.15 -4.07
CA GLY A 133 -9.76 -21.18 -3.74
C GLY A 133 -9.24 -22.62 -3.88
N HIS A 134 -7.92 -22.84 -3.93
CA HIS A 134 -7.35 -24.19 -4.04
C HIS A 134 -7.55 -25.05 -2.78
N ALA A 135 -7.68 -24.40 -1.62
CA ALA A 135 -8.02 -24.99 -0.32
C ALA A 135 -8.71 -23.92 0.53
N SER A 136 -9.51 -24.31 1.52
CA SER A 136 -10.14 -23.34 2.42
C SER A 136 -9.13 -22.79 3.43
N PHE A 137 -9.35 -21.55 3.89
CA PHE A 137 -8.55 -20.96 4.97
C PHE A 137 -8.58 -21.83 6.23
N ALA A 138 -9.75 -22.35 6.60
CA ALA A 138 -9.94 -23.19 7.77
C ALA A 138 -9.12 -24.48 7.69
N ASP A 139 -9.17 -25.21 6.57
CA ASP A 139 -8.42 -26.46 6.41
C ASP A 139 -6.91 -26.23 6.52
N LEU A 140 -6.41 -25.15 5.90
CA LEU A 140 -5.00 -24.78 5.98
C LEU A 140 -4.61 -24.37 7.40
N ARG A 141 -5.39 -23.48 8.05
CA ARG A 141 -5.16 -23.03 9.43
C ARG A 141 -5.10 -24.22 10.38
N ASP A 142 -6.05 -25.15 10.30
CA ASP A 142 -6.14 -26.27 11.23
C ASP A 142 -4.96 -27.24 11.02
N ALA A 143 -4.55 -27.48 9.77
CA ALA A 143 -3.37 -28.28 9.49
C ALA A 143 -2.05 -27.60 9.93
N TYR A 144 -1.92 -26.29 9.73
CA TYR A 144 -0.79 -25.53 10.25
C TYR A 144 -0.77 -25.54 11.79
N GLN A 145 -1.93 -25.61 12.44
CA GLN A 145 -2.00 -25.68 13.89
C GLN A 145 -1.40 -27.00 14.39
N GLU A 146 -1.71 -28.12 13.75
CA GLU A 146 -1.08 -29.43 14.05
C GLU A 146 0.44 -29.40 13.84
N CYS A 147 0.90 -28.76 12.76
CA CYS A 147 2.33 -28.57 12.50
C CYS A 147 3.00 -27.79 13.63
N VAL A 148 2.45 -26.61 13.98
CA VAL A 148 3.02 -25.76 15.03
C VAL A 148 2.95 -26.44 16.41
N GLN A 149 1.91 -27.21 16.72
CA GLN A 149 1.86 -28.00 17.94
C GLN A 149 3.00 -29.04 18.00
N GLY A 150 3.29 -29.72 16.89
CA GLY A 150 4.46 -30.60 16.78
C GLY A 150 5.77 -29.85 17.02
N LEU A 151 5.97 -28.69 16.36
CA LEU A 151 7.16 -27.86 16.54
C LEU A 151 7.33 -27.40 18.01
N LEU A 152 6.25 -26.96 18.65
CA LEU A 152 6.27 -26.54 20.06
C LEU A 152 6.61 -27.69 21.01
N ALA A 153 6.09 -28.89 20.76
CA ALA A 153 6.42 -30.09 21.51
C ALA A 153 7.90 -30.46 21.36
N GLY A 154 8.43 -30.41 20.13
CA GLY A 154 9.84 -30.72 19.83
C GLY A 154 10.85 -29.65 20.26
N GLY A 155 10.39 -28.50 20.77
CA GLY A 155 11.27 -27.57 21.48
C GLY A 155 11.73 -26.32 20.73
N VAL A 156 11.04 -25.90 19.66
CA VAL A 156 11.46 -24.71 18.87
C VAL A 156 11.48 -23.41 19.67
N ASP A 157 12.37 -22.49 19.30
CA ASP A 157 12.51 -21.17 19.90
C ASP A 157 11.70 -20.09 19.17
N ALA A 158 11.27 -20.34 17.94
CA ALA A 158 10.36 -19.52 17.14
C ALA A 158 9.62 -20.35 16.09
N VAL A 159 8.50 -19.83 15.59
CA VAL A 159 7.83 -20.33 14.37
C VAL A 159 8.24 -19.43 13.22
N LEU A 160 8.76 -20.01 12.15
CA LEU A 160 9.17 -19.32 10.94
C LEU A 160 8.23 -19.72 9.79
N ALA A 161 7.27 -18.84 9.49
CA ALA A 161 6.49 -18.94 8.26
C ALA A 161 7.33 -18.37 7.11
N GLU A 162 7.88 -19.23 6.26
CA GLU A 162 8.86 -18.84 5.24
C GLU A 162 8.40 -19.14 3.82
N THR A 163 9.05 -18.49 2.85
CA THR A 163 8.70 -18.57 1.43
C THR A 163 7.22 -18.28 1.18
N VAL A 164 6.63 -17.38 1.95
CA VAL A 164 5.20 -17.06 1.86
C VAL A 164 4.91 -16.40 0.51
N GLN A 165 3.99 -17.01 -0.26
CA GLN A 165 3.58 -16.58 -1.60
C GLN A 165 2.16 -15.99 -1.68
N ASP A 166 1.33 -16.28 -0.68
CA ASP A 166 -0.07 -15.84 -0.57
C ASP A 166 -0.33 -15.26 0.83
N LEU A 167 -0.80 -14.02 0.91
CA LEU A 167 -1.09 -13.34 2.18
C LEU A 167 -2.20 -14.03 2.99
N LEU A 168 -3.18 -14.67 2.33
CA LEU A 168 -4.24 -15.38 3.04
C LEU A 168 -3.71 -16.67 3.67
N GLN A 169 -2.77 -17.35 3.00
CA GLN A 169 -2.05 -18.50 3.57
C GLN A 169 -1.18 -18.06 4.75
N ALA A 170 -0.48 -16.93 4.64
CA ALA A 170 0.33 -16.37 5.73
C ALA A 170 -0.51 -16.11 6.98
N LYS A 171 -1.68 -15.49 6.80
CA LYS A 171 -2.66 -15.29 7.88
C LYS A 171 -3.07 -16.61 8.52
N ALA A 172 -3.32 -17.65 7.73
CA ALA A 172 -3.69 -18.97 8.24
C ALA A 172 -2.59 -19.54 9.15
N VAL A 173 -1.31 -19.43 8.75
CA VAL A 173 -0.17 -19.87 9.56
C VAL A 173 -0.05 -19.07 10.86
N VAL A 174 -0.16 -17.73 10.81
CA VAL A 174 -0.01 -16.89 12.00
C VAL A 174 -1.15 -17.14 13.00
N VAL A 175 -2.39 -17.26 12.53
CA VAL A 175 -3.54 -17.62 13.36
C VAL A 175 -3.36 -19.01 13.97
N ALA A 176 -2.95 -19.98 13.16
CA ALA A 176 -2.66 -21.34 13.61
C ALA A 176 -1.57 -21.37 14.69
N ALA A 177 -0.52 -20.58 14.54
CA ALA A 177 0.56 -20.48 15.51
C ALA A 177 0.07 -19.91 16.85
N HIS A 178 -0.72 -18.82 16.83
CA HIS A 178 -1.31 -18.27 18.06
C HIS A 178 -2.24 -19.27 18.75
N ARG A 179 -3.08 -20.00 17.99
CA ARG A 179 -3.96 -21.05 18.51
C ARG A 179 -3.18 -22.21 19.13
N ALA A 180 -2.14 -22.69 18.45
CA ALA A 180 -1.25 -23.74 18.94
C ALA A 180 -0.55 -23.31 20.25
N MET A 181 -0.01 -22.09 20.30
CA MET A 181 0.63 -21.54 21.51
C MET A 181 -0.35 -21.40 22.68
N ALA A 182 -1.61 -21.00 22.39
CA ALA A 182 -2.65 -20.93 23.41
C ALA A 182 -3.02 -22.32 23.95
N ALA A 183 -3.12 -23.32 23.07
CA ALA A 183 -3.44 -24.70 23.44
C ALA A 183 -2.32 -25.36 24.26
N GLU A 184 -1.05 -25.15 23.88
CA GLU A 184 0.11 -25.77 24.53
C GLU A 184 0.65 -24.96 25.72
N GLY A 185 0.12 -23.74 25.95
CA GLY A 185 0.56 -22.86 27.04
C GLY A 185 2.00 -22.36 26.91
N ARG A 186 2.60 -22.46 25.70
CA ARG A 186 3.97 -22.04 25.39
C ARG A 186 3.93 -20.99 24.29
N ARG A 187 4.56 -19.83 24.55
CA ARG A 187 4.69 -18.74 23.57
C ARG A 187 6.11 -18.67 23.04
N VAL A 188 6.23 -18.58 21.72
CA VAL A 188 7.49 -18.36 21.00
C VAL A 188 7.27 -17.26 19.96
N PRO A 189 8.31 -16.54 19.52
CA PRO A 189 8.15 -15.50 18.50
C PRO A 189 7.67 -16.08 17.17
N ILE A 190 6.92 -15.27 16.41
CA ILE A 190 6.50 -15.59 15.05
C ILE A 190 7.28 -14.74 14.06
N ILE A 191 7.99 -15.39 13.14
CA ILE A 191 8.74 -14.77 12.05
C ILE A 191 7.97 -15.06 10.76
N VAL A 192 7.73 -14.02 9.94
CA VAL A 192 7.13 -14.19 8.61
C VAL A 192 8.08 -13.67 7.54
N GLN A 193 8.49 -14.54 6.63
CA GLN A 193 9.30 -14.20 5.46
C GLN A 193 8.48 -14.38 4.19
N VAL A 194 8.27 -13.27 3.48
CA VAL A 194 7.61 -13.29 2.17
C VAL A 194 8.62 -13.52 1.07
N THR A 195 8.22 -14.22 0.01
CA THR A 195 9.06 -14.36 -1.18
C THR A 195 8.62 -13.37 -2.24
N VAL A 196 9.58 -12.67 -2.85
CA VAL A 196 9.34 -11.70 -3.92
C VAL A 196 10.07 -12.16 -5.17
N GLU A 197 9.34 -12.19 -6.29
CA GLU A 197 9.87 -12.59 -7.59
C GLU A 197 10.68 -11.46 -8.24
N THR A 198 11.33 -11.76 -9.36
CA THR A 198 12.11 -10.78 -10.16
C THR A 198 11.25 -9.63 -10.69
N THR A 199 9.93 -9.78 -10.70
CA THR A 199 8.95 -8.73 -11.03
C THR A 199 8.78 -7.69 -9.91
N GLY A 200 9.32 -7.93 -8.71
CA GLY A 200 9.21 -7.04 -7.56
C GLY A 200 7.94 -7.19 -6.73
N THR A 201 7.14 -8.25 -6.97
CA THR A 201 5.96 -8.61 -6.17
C THR A 201 6.00 -10.08 -5.74
N MET A 202 5.17 -10.45 -4.75
CA MET A 202 4.88 -11.85 -4.45
C MET A 202 4.15 -12.52 -5.63
N LEU A 203 4.03 -13.86 -5.60
CA LEU A 203 3.40 -14.67 -6.67
C LEU A 203 2.01 -14.15 -7.08
N LEU A 204 1.19 -13.75 -6.11
CA LEU A 204 -0.16 -13.24 -6.37
C LEU A 204 -0.22 -11.72 -6.66
N GLY A 205 0.92 -11.06 -6.81
CA GLY A 205 1.01 -9.64 -7.14
C GLY A 205 1.05 -8.69 -5.93
N SER A 206 1.20 -9.20 -4.71
CA SER A 206 1.32 -8.37 -3.51
C SER A 206 2.65 -7.60 -3.50
N GLU A 207 2.58 -6.28 -3.34
CA GLU A 207 3.77 -5.49 -3.05
C GLU A 207 4.19 -5.61 -1.58
N ILE A 208 5.45 -5.30 -1.27
CA ILE A 208 5.99 -5.42 0.10
C ILE A 208 5.24 -4.53 1.12
N GLY A 209 4.71 -3.39 0.68
CA GLY A 209 3.87 -2.52 1.51
C GLY A 209 2.53 -3.17 1.87
N ALA A 210 1.89 -3.86 0.92
CA ALA A 210 0.66 -4.60 1.15
C ALA A 210 0.88 -5.76 2.13
N ALA A 211 2.00 -6.48 1.98
CA ALA A 211 2.40 -7.54 2.90
C ALA A 211 2.63 -7.00 4.32
N LEU A 212 3.37 -5.91 4.48
CA LEU A 212 3.59 -5.28 5.78
C LEU A 212 2.26 -4.85 6.44
N ALA A 213 1.39 -4.19 5.68
CA ALA A 213 0.08 -3.75 6.16
C ALA A 213 -0.82 -4.93 6.56
N ALA A 214 -0.76 -6.06 5.85
CA ALA A 214 -1.55 -7.25 6.14
C ALA A 214 -1.02 -8.06 7.34
N LEU A 215 0.30 -8.16 7.50
CA LEU A 215 0.91 -9.14 8.39
C LEU A 215 1.36 -8.57 9.74
N GLU A 216 1.89 -7.34 9.79
CA GLU A 216 2.32 -6.74 11.06
C GLU A 216 1.19 -6.67 12.12
N PRO A 217 -0.08 -6.35 11.77
CA PRO A 217 -1.18 -6.31 12.73
C PRO A 217 -1.56 -7.66 13.35
N LEU A 218 -1.11 -8.78 12.77
CA LEU A 218 -1.36 -10.14 13.33
C LEU A 218 -0.46 -10.46 14.53
N ALA A 219 0.23 -9.45 15.07
CA ALA A 219 1.17 -9.56 16.18
C ALA A 219 2.36 -10.51 15.91
N ILE A 220 2.86 -10.52 14.67
CA ILE A 220 4.15 -11.14 14.34
C ILE A 220 5.31 -10.37 14.99
N ASP A 221 6.44 -11.04 15.22
CA ASP A 221 7.59 -10.46 15.91
C ASP A 221 8.71 -10.04 14.95
N LEU A 222 8.83 -10.69 13.78
CA LEU A 222 9.75 -10.31 12.72
C LEU A 222 9.07 -10.43 11.35
N ILE A 223 9.45 -9.54 10.43
CA ILE A 223 9.06 -9.62 9.02
C ILE A 223 10.31 -9.60 8.14
N GLY A 224 10.30 -10.34 7.04
CA GLY A 224 11.46 -10.39 6.17
C GLY A 224 11.21 -10.96 4.79
N LEU A 225 12.31 -11.28 4.12
CA LEU A 225 12.29 -11.92 2.81
C LEU A 225 13.20 -13.14 2.77
N ASN A 226 12.79 -14.17 2.05
CA ASN A 226 13.65 -15.27 1.69
C ASN A 226 13.29 -15.85 0.32
N CYS A 227 14.22 -16.64 -0.23
CA CYS A 227 14.05 -17.37 -1.49
C CYS A 227 13.73 -16.49 -2.71
N ALA A 228 13.37 -17.16 -3.83
CA ALA A 228 13.11 -16.69 -5.19
C ALA A 228 14.23 -15.88 -5.88
N THR A 229 14.84 -14.94 -5.18
CA THR A 229 15.79 -13.97 -5.70
C THR A 229 17.08 -13.93 -4.88
N GLY A 230 18.10 -13.26 -5.43
CA GLY A 230 19.34 -13.00 -4.72
C GLY A 230 19.29 -11.69 -3.92
N PRO A 231 20.40 -11.30 -3.28
CA PRO A 231 20.46 -10.05 -2.54
C PRO A 231 20.11 -8.81 -3.38
N ALA A 232 20.54 -8.76 -4.64
CA ALA A 232 20.39 -7.58 -5.49
C ALA A 232 18.93 -7.16 -5.70
N GLU A 233 18.01 -8.13 -5.81
CA GLU A 233 16.58 -7.88 -5.97
C GLU A 233 15.89 -7.51 -4.65
N MET A 234 16.41 -7.96 -3.50
CA MET A 234 15.78 -7.76 -2.19
C MET A 234 16.00 -6.36 -1.60
N SER A 235 17.03 -5.63 -2.04
CA SER A 235 17.46 -4.34 -1.47
C SER A 235 16.31 -3.32 -1.35
N GLU A 236 15.51 -3.13 -2.40
CA GLU A 236 14.41 -2.14 -2.40
C GLU A 236 13.30 -2.51 -1.41
N HIS A 237 13.01 -3.80 -1.29
CA HIS A 237 12.01 -4.31 -0.36
C HIS A 237 12.47 -4.14 1.09
N LEU A 238 13.74 -4.44 1.36
CA LEU A 238 14.35 -4.20 2.67
C LEU A 238 14.36 -2.71 3.02
N ARG A 239 14.66 -1.81 2.08
CA ARG A 239 14.56 -0.35 2.29
C ARG A 239 13.14 0.06 2.71
N THR A 240 12.13 -0.51 2.06
CA THR A 240 10.72 -0.24 2.39
C THR A 240 10.40 -0.74 3.80
N LEU A 241 10.74 -1.99 4.14
CA LEU A 241 10.57 -2.52 5.49
C LEU A 241 11.37 -1.72 6.53
N ALA A 242 12.58 -1.27 6.18
CA ALA A 242 13.45 -0.48 7.05
C ALA A 242 12.79 0.83 7.49
N LYS A 243 12.04 1.43 6.56
CA LYS A 243 11.35 2.70 6.74
C LYS A 243 10.03 2.57 7.51
N TYR A 244 9.26 1.50 7.30
CA TYR A 244 7.87 1.43 7.79
C TYR A 244 7.60 0.37 8.85
N ALA A 245 8.33 -0.76 8.87
CA ALA A 245 8.07 -1.84 9.84
C ALA A 245 8.49 -1.42 11.24
N ARG A 246 7.65 -1.63 12.27
CA ARG A 246 7.98 -1.36 13.68
C ARG A 246 8.82 -2.49 14.29
N ILE A 247 8.70 -3.69 13.74
CA ILE A 247 9.36 -4.91 14.18
C ILE A 247 10.70 -5.12 13.46
N PRO A 248 11.63 -5.93 14.02
CA PRO A 248 12.89 -6.25 13.37
C PRO A 248 12.72 -6.93 12.01
N ILE A 249 13.74 -6.79 11.16
CA ILE A 249 13.76 -7.33 9.80
C ILE A 249 14.64 -8.59 9.74
N SER A 250 14.21 -9.58 8.97
CA SER A 250 15.04 -10.72 8.56
C SER A 250 15.28 -10.78 7.05
N VAL A 251 16.38 -11.40 6.62
CA VAL A 251 16.60 -11.69 5.19
C VAL A 251 17.42 -12.97 4.98
N MET A 252 16.97 -13.85 4.08
CA MET A 252 17.66 -15.11 3.73
C MET A 252 17.59 -15.33 2.21
N PRO A 253 18.42 -14.64 1.42
CA PRO A 253 18.38 -14.74 -0.04
C PRO A 253 18.92 -16.08 -0.56
N ASN A 254 18.60 -16.39 -1.82
CA ASN A 254 19.28 -17.46 -2.55
C ASN A 254 20.73 -17.07 -2.86
N ALA A 255 21.58 -18.05 -3.16
CA ALA A 255 22.93 -17.85 -3.69
C ALA A 255 22.89 -17.40 -5.18
N GLY A 256 22.15 -16.32 -5.46
CA GLY A 256 21.86 -15.82 -6.81
C GLY A 256 20.65 -16.51 -7.45
N LEU A 257 20.32 -16.09 -8.67
CA LEU A 257 19.26 -16.72 -9.45
C LEU A 257 19.74 -18.11 -9.94
N PRO A 258 18.88 -19.15 -9.88
CA PRO A 258 19.25 -20.49 -10.32
C PRO A 258 19.48 -20.51 -11.83
N THR A 259 20.55 -21.17 -12.24
CA THR A 259 20.86 -21.46 -13.64
C THR A 259 20.75 -22.96 -13.90
N LEU A 260 20.07 -23.37 -14.96
CA LEU A 260 19.95 -24.79 -15.30
C LEU A 260 21.26 -25.29 -15.92
N GLY A 261 21.98 -26.12 -15.17
CA GLY A 261 23.16 -26.84 -15.63
C GLY A 261 22.84 -28.28 -16.02
N PRO A 262 23.84 -29.03 -16.55
CA PRO A 262 23.67 -30.42 -16.97
C PRO A 262 23.31 -31.39 -15.82
N ASN A 263 23.54 -30.99 -14.57
CA ASN A 263 23.26 -31.79 -13.37
C ASN A 263 22.16 -31.18 -12.48
N GLY A 264 21.34 -30.28 -13.02
CA GLY A 264 20.30 -29.56 -12.26
C GLY A 264 20.60 -28.09 -12.05
N ALA A 265 19.88 -27.45 -11.11
CA ALA A 265 20.02 -26.03 -10.83
C ALA A 265 21.34 -25.72 -10.11
N VAL A 266 22.11 -24.76 -10.65
CA VAL A 266 23.35 -24.24 -10.10
C VAL A 266 23.15 -22.78 -9.68
N TYR A 267 23.61 -22.46 -8.48
CA TYR A 267 23.53 -21.13 -7.90
C TYR A 267 24.91 -20.44 -7.99
N PRO A 268 25.04 -19.31 -8.70
CA PRO A 268 26.33 -18.77 -9.08
C PRO A 268 26.98 -17.85 -8.02
N LEU A 269 26.23 -17.37 -7.03
CA LEU A 269 26.76 -16.42 -6.04
C LEU A 269 27.62 -17.17 -5.01
N GLY A 270 28.90 -16.79 -4.91
CA GLY A 270 29.82 -17.40 -3.96
C GLY A 270 29.70 -16.84 -2.52
N PRO A 271 30.38 -17.50 -1.55
CA PRO A 271 30.37 -17.10 -0.14
C PRO A 271 30.74 -15.64 0.14
N GLU A 272 31.80 -15.12 -0.47
CA GLU A 272 32.26 -13.75 -0.19
C GLU A 272 31.25 -12.70 -0.66
N ALA A 273 30.69 -12.87 -1.86
CA ALA A 273 29.73 -11.94 -2.42
C ALA A 273 28.40 -11.95 -1.64
N MET A 274 27.95 -13.13 -1.18
CA MET A 274 26.79 -13.26 -0.31
C MET A 274 27.02 -12.55 1.03
N ALA A 275 28.19 -12.76 1.65
CA ALA A 275 28.56 -12.15 2.91
C ALA A 275 28.66 -10.61 2.83
N GLU A 276 29.25 -10.09 1.75
CA GLU A 276 29.33 -8.65 1.47
C GLU A 276 27.92 -8.03 1.38
N ALA A 277 27.01 -8.66 0.63
CA ALA A 277 25.66 -8.15 0.46
C ALA A 277 24.87 -8.12 1.78
N LEU A 278 24.94 -9.20 2.57
CA LEU A 278 24.25 -9.27 3.87
C LEU A 278 24.84 -8.29 4.90
N ALA A 279 26.16 -8.15 4.93
CA ALA A 279 26.83 -7.13 5.74
C ALA A 279 26.36 -5.71 5.36
N GLY A 280 26.19 -5.45 4.06
CA GLY A 280 25.58 -4.22 3.53
C GLY A 280 24.16 -3.99 4.05
N PHE A 281 23.28 -5.01 4.01
CA PHE A 281 21.91 -4.89 4.53
C PHE A 281 21.85 -4.64 6.03
N VAL A 282 22.76 -5.24 6.80
CA VAL A 282 22.90 -4.94 8.23
C VAL A 282 23.31 -3.49 8.46
N ALA A 283 24.33 -3.02 7.72
CA ALA A 283 24.86 -1.66 7.85
C ALA A 283 23.86 -0.58 7.40
N GLU A 284 23.07 -0.84 6.36
CA GLU A 284 22.18 0.16 5.75
C GLU A 284 20.75 0.09 6.30
N TYR A 285 20.20 -1.12 6.41
CA TYR A 285 18.79 -1.35 6.72
C TYR A 285 18.54 -1.84 8.15
N GLY A 286 19.59 -2.12 8.92
CA GLY A 286 19.48 -2.55 10.31
C GLY A 286 18.81 -3.91 10.47
N VAL A 287 19.02 -4.81 9.51
CA VAL A 287 18.52 -6.20 9.54
C VAL A 287 19.09 -6.93 10.78
N ARG A 288 18.27 -7.76 11.42
CA ARG A 288 18.60 -8.42 12.71
C ARG A 288 18.74 -9.94 12.64
N LEU A 289 18.15 -10.57 11.62
CA LEU A 289 18.32 -11.99 11.35
C LEU A 289 18.72 -12.17 9.89
N VAL A 290 19.89 -12.72 9.64
CA VAL A 290 20.43 -12.93 8.29
C VAL A 290 20.78 -14.39 8.08
N GLY A 291 20.62 -14.93 6.88
CA GLY A 291 20.94 -16.34 6.59
C GLY A 291 20.98 -16.63 5.11
N GLY A 292 20.87 -17.90 4.74
CA GLY A 292 20.91 -18.35 3.35
C GLY A 292 19.78 -19.29 3.01
N CYS A 293 19.13 -19.08 1.86
CA CYS A 293 18.15 -20.01 1.31
C CYS A 293 18.80 -20.89 0.22
N CYS A 294 18.11 -21.21 -0.87
CA CYS A 294 18.55 -22.17 -1.88
C CYS A 294 19.94 -21.85 -2.45
N GLY A 295 20.77 -22.90 -2.57
CA GLY A 295 22.14 -22.82 -3.09
C GLY A 295 23.20 -22.40 -2.08
N THR A 296 22.81 -21.96 -0.89
CA THR A 296 23.77 -21.65 0.18
C THR A 296 24.27 -22.91 0.87
N THR A 297 25.46 -22.81 1.48
CA THR A 297 26.16 -23.94 2.12
C THR A 297 26.81 -23.49 3.44
N PRO A 298 27.35 -24.41 4.27
CA PRO A 298 28.11 -24.04 5.46
C PRO A 298 29.32 -23.12 5.17
N GLU A 299 29.90 -23.16 3.97
CA GLU A 299 30.93 -22.19 3.55
C GLU A 299 30.39 -20.77 3.44
N HIS A 300 29.16 -20.61 2.91
CA HIS A 300 28.47 -19.33 2.89
C HIS A 300 28.21 -18.83 4.31
N VAL A 301 27.67 -19.69 5.18
CA VAL A 301 27.40 -19.34 6.59
C VAL A 301 28.66 -18.85 7.29
N ARG A 302 29.80 -19.53 7.10
CA ARG A 302 31.08 -19.11 7.70
C ARG A 302 31.51 -17.72 7.23
N ALA A 303 31.40 -17.43 5.94
CA ALA A 303 31.73 -16.11 5.40
C ALA A 303 30.78 -15.01 5.92
N ILE A 304 29.48 -15.33 6.02
CA ILE A 304 28.45 -14.42 6.56
C ILE A 304 28.75 -14.09 8.03
N VAL A 305 29.06 -15.10 8.85
CA VAL A 305 29.42 -14.93 10.27
C VAL A 305 30.61 -13.97 10.42
N GLU A 306 31.66 -14.15 9.62
CA GLU A 306 32.85 -13.28 9.67
C GLU A 306 32.51 -11.83 9.28
N ALA A 307 31.81 -11.63 8.17
CA ALA A 307 31.49 -10.31 7.67
C ALA A 307 30.50 -9.56 8.55
N VAL A 308 29.40 -10.20 8.97
CA VAL A 308 28.30 -9.57 9.71
C VAL A 308 28.73 -9.20 11.12
N ARG A 309 29.56 -10.02 11.79
CA ARG A 309 30.08 -9.70 13.14
C ARG A 309 31.01 -8.49 13.16
N ALA A 310 31.60 -8.13 12.02
CA ALA A 310 32.41 -6.93 11.88
C ALA A 310 31.58 -5.64 11.67
N VAL A 311 30.26 -5.76 11.48
CA VAL A 311 29.38 -4.65 11.14
C VAL A 311 28.49 -4.27 12.32
N THR A 312 28.32 -2.97 12.55
CA THR A 312 27.32 -2.44 13.47
C THR A 312 26.00 -2.23 12.72
N PRO A 313 24.87 -2.78 13.18
CA PRO A 313 23.58 -2.59 12.53
C PRO A 313 23.14 -1.13 12.50
N ALA A 314 22.57 -0.68 11.38
CA ALA A 314 21.96 0.64 11.29
C ALA A 314 20.85 0.82 12.34
N ALA A 315 20.83 1.98 12.99
CA ALA A 315 19.70 2.38 13.82
C ALA A 315 18.48 2.68 12.94
N ARG A 316 17.37 1.98 13.19
CA ARG A 316 16.11 2.19 12.49
C ARG A 316 15.23 3.19 13.25
N ASN A 317 14.63 4.14 12.52
CA ASN A 317 13.59 5.02 13.04
C ASN A 317 12.33 4.87 12.18
N PRO A 318 11.55 3.79 12.38
CA PRO A 318 10.43 3.48 11.52
C PRO A 318 9.32 4.54 11.63
N ARG A 319 8.71 4.86 10.49
CA ARG A 319 7.60 5.82 10.36
C ARG A 319 6.37 5.08 9.84
N PRO A 320 5.76 4.22 10.64
CA PRO A 320 4.65 3.42 10.18
C PRO A 320 3.45 4.30 9.80
N GLU A 321 2.81 3.98 8.69
CA GLU A 321 1.60 4.67 8.22
C GLU A 321 0.37 3.78 8.55
N PRO A 322 -0.57 4.25 9.38
CA PRO A 322 -1.82 3.52 9.61
C PRO A 322 -2.62 3.38 8.31
N GLY A 323 -3.13 2.18 8.07
CA GLY A 323 -3.85 1.88 6.84
C GLY A 323 -4.25 0.42 6.71
N VAL A 324 -4.76 0.10 5.53
CA VAL A 324 -5.27 -1.21 5.12
C VAL A 324 -4.61 -1.67 3.83
N SER A 325 -4.93 -2.88 3.36
CA SER A 325 -4.41 -3.37 2.09
C SER A 325 -5.41 -4.26 1.38
N SER A 326 -5.38 -4.23 0.05
CA SER A 326 -5.92 -5.32 -0.76
C SER A 326 -4.90 -6.46 -0.81
N LEU A 327 -5.14 -7.46 -1.64
CA LEU A 327 -4.10 -8.42 -1.99
C LEU A 327 -2.87 -7.74 -2.61
N TYR A 328 -3.06 -6.63 -3.32
CA TYR A 328 -2.04 -6.05 -4.19
C TYR A 328 -1.30 -4.87 -3.58
N ALA A 329 -2.02 -3.94 -2.94
CA ALA A 329 -1.48 -2.64 -2.55
C ALA A 329 -1.96 -2.20 -1.16
N ALA A 330 -1.11 -1.43 -0.47
CA ALA A 330 -1.48 -0.75 0.77
C ALA A 330 -2.16 0.60 0.50
N VAL A 331 -3.14 0.95 1.33
CA VAL A 331 -3.86 2.22 1.30
C VAL A 331 -3.82 2.83 2.71
N PRO A 332 -3.05 3.93 2.91
CA PRO A 332 -3.04 4.68 4.16
C PRO A 332 -4.41 5.30 4.46
N PHE A 333 -4.77 5.43 5.74
CA PHE A 333 -6.01 6.11 6.12
C PHE A 333 -5.98 7.61 5.82
N ARG A 334 -4.89 8.26 6.21
CA ARG A 334 -4.70 9.69 5.98
C ARG A 334 -4.28 9.94 4.53
N GLN A 335 -5.06 10.77 3.83
CA GLN A 335 -4.78 11.22 2.47
C GLN A 335 -4.27 12.65 2.52
N ASP A 336 -3.22 12.98 1.75
CA ASP A 336 -2.53 14.29 1.86
C ASP A 336 -3.40 15.49 1.41
N THR A 337 -4.27 15.30 0.41
CA THR A 337 -5.02 16.38 -0.27
C THR A 337 -6.53 16.15 -0.32
N SER A 338 -7.04 15.10 0.33
CA SER A 338 -8.42 14.63 0.20
C SER A 338 -8.85 13.85 1.46
N VAL A 339 -10.08 13.35 1.44
CA VAL A 339 -10.57 12.30 2.34
C VAL A 339 -10.41 10.92 1.69
N LEU A 340 -10.28 9.86 2.50
CA LEU A 340 -10.34 8.49 2.03
C LEU A 340 -11.79 8.11 1.68
N MET A 341 -12.10 8.13 0.39
CA MET A 341 -13.39 7.69 -0.15
C MET A 341 -13.58 6.17 -0.07
N VAL A 342 -14.66 5.73 0.57
CA VAL A 342 -15.13 4.34 0.62
C VAL A 342 -16.39 4.22 -0.23
N GLY A 343 -16.37 3.35 -1.24
CA GLY A 343 -17.49 3.18 -2.18
C GLY A 343 -18.69 2.47 -1.55
N GLU A 344 -19.84 3.15 -1.50
CA GLU A 344 -21.08 2.71 -0.82
C GLU A 344 -22.02 1.79 -1.63
N ARG A 345 -21.74 1.52 -2.92
CA ARG A 345 -22.74 0.93 -3.84
C ARG A 345 -22.85 -0.59 -3.76
N THR A 346 -21.88 -1.25 -3.16
CA THR A 346 -21.81 -2.71 -2.91
C THR A 346 -22.54 -3.06 -1.61
N ASN A 347 -23.75 -2.53 -1.47
CA ASN A 347 -24.53 -2.59 -0.24
C ASN A 347 -25.97 -3.04 -0.55
N ALA A 348 -26.40 -4.18 -0.01
CA ALA A 348 -27.73 -4.75 -0.25
C ALA A 348 -28.88 -3.86 0.27
N ASN A 349 -28.62 -3.06 1.30
CA ASN A 349 -29.59 -2.13 1.88
C ASN A 349 -29.60 -0.78 1.14
N GLY A 350 -28.43 -0.27 0.77
CA GLY A 350 -28.26 1.05 0.14
C GLY A 350 -28.41 1.09 -1.38
N SER A 351 -28.21 -0.04 -2.07
CA SER A 351 -28.15 -0.11 -3.54
C SER A 351 -29.11 -1.15 -4.10
N LYS A 352 -30.22 -0.69 -4.68
CA LYS A 352 -31.21 -1.57 -5.33
C LYS A 352 -30.57 -2.45 -6.41
N LYS A 353 -29.71 -1.88 -7.26
CA LYS A 353 -29.06 -2.63 -8.34
C LYS A 353 -28.17 -3.77 -7.80
N PHE A 354 -27.42 -3.50 -6.73
CA PHE A 354 -26.55 -4.51 -6.12
C PHE A 354 -27.37 -5.59 -5.42
N ARG A 355 -28.38 -5.20 -4.63
CA ARG A 355 -29.28 -6.15 -3.97
C ARG A 355 -29.97 -7.08 -4.97
N ASP A 356 -30.57 -6.53 -6.02
CA ASP A 356 -31.32 -7.32 -7.00
C ASP A 356 -30.36 -8.33 -7.68
N ALA A 357 -29.15 -7.90 -8.08
CA ALA A 357 -28.12 -8.79 -8.63
C ALA A 357 -27.64 -9.87 -7.63
N MET A 358 -27.41 -9.51 -6.37
CA MET A 358 -26.97 -10.44 -5.32
C MET A 358 -28.04 -11.50 -5.02
N LEU A 359 -29.31 -11.09 -4.91
CA LEU A 359 -30.43 -12.01 -4.68
C LEU A 359 -30.67 -12.96 -5.85
N GLU A 360 -30.40 -12.50 -7.08
CA GLU A 360 -30.42 -13.32 -8.30
C GLU A 360 -29.14 -14.16 -8.49
N GLN A 361 -28.15 -14.02 -7.60
CA GLN A 361 -26.82 -14.63 -7.69
C GLN A 361 -26.07 -14.26 -8.98
N ASP A 362 -26.36 -13.10 -9.56
CA ASP A 362 -25.58 -12.49 -10.63
C ASP A 362 -24.31 -11.85 -10.03
N TRP A 363 -23.36 -12.72 -9.70
CA TRP A 363 -22.08 -12.33 -9.12
C TRP A 363 -21.24 -11.48 -10.06
N GLU A 364 -21.38 -11.65 -11.37
CA GLU A 364 -20.66 -10.85 -12.35
C GLU A 364 -21.14 -9.39 -12.33
N ALA A 365 -22.45 -9.17 -12.27
CA ALA A 365 -23.01 -7.83 -12.08
C ALA A 365 -22.58 -7.20 -10.75
N CYS A 366 -22.51 -7.98 -9.67
CA CYS A 366 -22.01 -7.51 -8.37
C CYS A 366 -20.54 -7.06 -8.44
N VAL A 367 -19.67 -7.87 -9.04
CA VAL A 367 -18.25 -7.54 -9.27
C VAL A 367 -18.12 -6.33 -10.20
N GLY A 368 -18.97 -6.22 -11.23
CA GLY A 368 -19.03 -5.06 -12.11
C GLY A 368 -19.31 -3.76 -11.36
N ILE A 369 -20.27 -3.78 -10.41
CA ILE A 369 -20.57 -2.63 -9.55
C ILE A 369 -19.36 -2.24 -8.70
N ALA A 370 -18.64 -3.21 -8.12
CA ALA A 370 -17.42 -2.93 -7.36
C ALA A 370 -16.33 -2.28 -8.23
N ARG A 371 -16.09 -2.81 -9.43
CA ARG A 371 -15.11 -2.27 -10.39
C ARG A 371 -15.45 -0.86 -10.86
N ASP A 372 -16.73 -0.56 -11.05
CA ASP A 372 -17.17 0.79 -11.42
C ASP A 372 -16.81 1.80 -10.32
N GLN A 373 -16.91 1.43 -9.06
CA GLN A 373 -16.53 2.32 -7.94
C GLN A 373 -15.03 2.62 -7.92
N THR A 374 -14.17 1.68 -8.30
CA THR A 374 -12.74 1.94 -8.48
C THR A 374 -12.50 3.00 -9.55
N ARG A 375 -13.22 2.93 -10.69
CA ARG A 375 -13.12 3.93 -11.76
C ARG A 375 -13.68 5.28 -11.36
N GLU A 376 -14.68 5.29 -10.48
CA GLU A 376 -15.28 6.50 -9.89
C GLU A 376 -14.38 7.13 -8.80
N GLY A 377 -13.23 6.54 -8.50
CA GLY A 377 -12.23 7.10 -7.58
C GLY A 377 -12.44 6.73 -6.10
N ALA A 378 -13.09 5.60 -5.82
CA ALA A 378 -13.06 5.00 -4.50
C ALA A 378 -11.65 4.49 -4.16
N HIS A 379 -11.26 4.56 -2.88
CA HIS A 379 -10.02 3.96 -2.37
C HIS A 379 -10.27 2.61 -1.71
N LEU A 380 -11.46 2.43 -1.12
CA LEU A 380 -11.94 1.19 -0.52
C LEU A 380 -13.34 0.88 -1.03
N ILE A 381 -13.76 -0.38 -0.88
CA ILE A 381 -15.11 -0.84 -1.19
C ILE A 381 -15.80 -1.25 0.12
N ASP A 382 -16.96 -0.67 0.40
CA ASP A 382 -17.85 -1.10 1.49
C ASP A 382 -18.72 -2.25 1.00
N LEU A 383 -18.53 -3.44 1.55
CA LEU A 383 -19.21 -4.67 1.14
C LEU A 383 -20.23 -5.07 2.21
N CYS A 384 -21.50 -4.75 1.97
CA CYS A 384 -22.62 -5.14 2.83
C CYS A 384 -23.55 -6.11 2.08
N VAL A 385 -23.62 -7.34 2.58
CA VAL A 385 -24.51 -8.40 2.05
C VAL A 385 -25.73 -8.63 2.94
N ASP A 386 -25.79 -7.99 4.10
CA ASP A 386 -26.84 -8.20 5.09
C ASP A 386 -28.22 -7.83 4.51
N TYR A 387 -29.10 -8.82 4.44
CA TYR A 387 -30.46 -8.65 3.97
C TYR A 387 -31.43 -9.52 4.76
N VAL A 388 -32.56 -8.94 5.17
CA VAL A 388 -33.55 -9.60 6.05
C VAL A 388 -34.05 -10.90 5.43
N GLY A 389 -33.94 -11.99 6.18
CA GLY A 389 -34.45 -13.31 5.78
C GLY A 389 -33.52 -14.14 4.89
N ARG A 390 -32.24 -13.74 4.78
CA ARG A 390 -31.19 -14.47 4.03
C ARG A 390 -29.96 -14.70 4.92
N ASP A 391 -29.29 -15.82 4.73
CA ASP A 391 -28.00 -16.08 5.39
C ASP A 391 -26.90 -15.30 4.67
N GLY A 392 -26.32 -14.31 5.36
CA GLY A 392 -25.27 -13.45 4.81
C GLY A 392 -23.90 -14.12 4.73
N ALA A 393 -23.64 -15.21 5.46
CA ALA A 393 -22.30 -15.78 5.54
C ALA A 393 -21.86 -16.39 4.19
N ASP A 394 -22.76 -17.13 3.52
CA ASP A 394 -22.50 -17.71 2.20
C ASP A 394 -22.27 -16.63 1.13
N ASP A 395 -23.13 -15.60 1.10
CA ASP A 395 -23.02 -14.49 0.16
C ASP A 395 -21.73 -13.68 0.39
N MET A 396 -21.38 -13.45 1.66
CA MET A 396 -20.14 -12.76 2.01
C MET A 396 -18.93 -13.57 1.56
N ALA A 397 -18.90 -14.88 1.84
CA ALA A 397 -17.82 -15.75 1.41
C ALA A 397 -17.63 -15.73 -0.12
N GLU A 398 -18.73 -15.78 -0.86
CA GLU A 398 -18.72 -15.79 -2.32
C GLU A 398 -18.25 -14.45 -2.91
N LEU A 399 -18.83 -13.33 -2.44
CA LEU A 399 -18.49 -11.99 -2.94
C LEU A 399 -17.09 -11.56 -2.51
N ALA A 400 -16.71 -11.78 -1.25
CA ALA A 400 -15.36 -11.47 -0.77
C ALA A 400 -14.30 -12.30 -1.52
N GLY A 401 -14.55 -13.59 -1.74
CA GLY A 401 -13.65 -14.47 -2.50
C GLY A 401 -13.44 -14.00 -3.95
N ARG A 402 -14.51 -13.56 -4.62
CA ARG A 402 -14.41 -12.99 -5.98
C ARG A 402 -13.68 -11.65 -5.98
N LEU A 403 -14.01 -10.77 -5.04
CA LEU A 403 -13.42 -9.44 -4.95
C LEU A 403 -11.95 -9.47 -4.52
N ALA A 404 -11.51 -10.51 -3.81
CA ALA A 404 -10.12 -10.71 -3.40
C ALA A 404 -9.12 -10.60 -4.57
N THR A 405 -9.54 -11.03 -5.76
CA THR A 405 -8.72 -10.98 -6.99
C THR A 405 -9.29 -10.06 -8.06
N ALA A 406 -10.60 -9.78 -8.05
CA ALA A 406 -11.23 -8.92 -9.05
C ALA A 406 -11.11 -7.42 -8.77
N SER A 407 -10.77 -7.03 -7.53
CA SER A 407 -10.60 -5.66 -7.08
C SER A 407 -9.15 -5.39 -6.65
N THR A 408 -8.60 -4.25 -7.09
CA THR A 408 -7.32 -3.77 -6.59
C THR A 408 -7.44 -2.98 -5.27
N LEU A 409 -8.67 -2.63 -4.87
CA LEU A 409 -8.95 -1.86 -3.66
C LEU A 409 -9.18 -2.76 -2.44
N PRO A 410 -8.81 -2.32 -1.22
CA PRO A 410 -9.14 -3.02 0.02
C PRO A 410 -10.66 -3.04 0.29
N MET A 411 -11.08 -3.98 1.14
CA MET A 411 -12.48 -4.17 1.52
C MET A 411 -12.73 -3.66 2.94
N MET A 412 -13.84 -2.94 3.10
CA MET A 412 -14.52 -2.69 4.37
C MET A 412 -15.69 -3.67 4.43
N LEU A 413 -15.62 -4.66 5.33
CA LEU A 413 -16.66 -5.68 5.50
C LEU A 413 -17.76 -5.10 6.37
N ASP A 414 -18.95 -4.88 5.79
CA ASP A 414 -20.08 -4.24 6.46
C ASP A 414 -21.13 -5.26 6.92
N SER A 415 -21.05 -5.63 8.20
CA SER A 415 -22.02 -6.46 8.90
C SER A 415 -21.90 -6.32 10.42
N THR A 416 -23.00 -6.57 11.14
CA THR A 416 -23.01 -6.69 12.61
C THR A 416 -22.97 -8.15 13.10
N GLU A 417 -23.01 -9.12 12.17
CA GLU A 417 -23.09 -10.54 12.48
C GLU A 417 -21.69 -11.19 12.44
N PRO A 418 -21.19 -11.77 13.55
CA PRO A 418 -19.84 -12.33 13.61
C PRO A 418 -19.54 -13.40 12.56
N GLU A 419 -20.52 -14.23 12.20
CA GLU A 419 -20.31 -15.28 11.19
C GLU A 419 -20.16 -14.71 9.77
N VAL A 420 -20.85 -13.61 9.46
CA VAL A 420 -20.70 -12.90 8.18
C VAL A 420 -19.32 -12.24 8.12
N ILE A 421 -18.90 -11.59 9.21
CA ILE A 421 -17.55 -10.99 9.32
C ILE A 421 -16.46 -12.07 9.13
N ARG A 422 -16.58 -13.21 9.82
CA ARG A 422 -15.65 -14.34 9.68
C ARG A 422 -15.57 -14.82 8.23
N ALA A 423 -16.72 -15.04 7.58
CA ALA A 423 -16.79 -15.51 6.21
C ALA A 423 -16.04 -14.59 5.22
N GLY A 424 -16.09 -13.27 5.42
CA GLY A 424 -15.32 -12.30 4.63
C GLY A 424 -13.81 -12.31 4.96
N LEU A 425 -13.45 -12.30 6.24
CA LEU A 425 -12.05 -12.25 6.69
C LEU A 425 -11.25 -13.51 6.28
N GLU A 426 -11.91 -14.66 6.22
CA GLU A 426 -11.31 -15.93 5.77
C GLU A 426 -11.17 -16.05 4.23
N ARG A 427 -11.60 -15.03 3.48
CA ARG A 427 -11.46 -14.96 2.01
C ARG A 427 -10.50 -13.88 1.53
N LEU A 428 -10.06 -12.98 2.41
CA LEU A 428 -9.32 -11.77 2.04
C LEU A 428 -7.88 -11.77 2.60
N GLY A 429 -6.90 -11.89 1.70
CA GLY A 429 -5.48 -11.87 2.05
C GLY A 429 -4.96 -10.50 2.55
N GLY A 430 -5.51 -9.40 2.02
CA GLY A 430 -5.17 -8.03 2.45
C GLY A 430 -5.75 -7.65 3.82
N ARG A 431 -5.30 -6.54 4.42
CA ARG A 431 -5.86 -6.03 5.68
C ARG A 431 -7.22 -5.36 5.45
N CYS A 432 -8.28 -5.88 6.06
CA CYS A 432 -9.64 -5.33 5.96
C CYS A 432 -9.96 -4.33 7.08
N ILE A 433 -11.07 -3.61 6.91
CA ILE A 433 -11.79 -2.93 8.00
C ILE A 433 -13.06 -3.73 8.29
N VAL A 434 -13.35 -4.00 9.57
CA VAL A 434 -14.66 -4.49 10.01
C VAL A 434 -15.56 -3.31 10.32
N ASN A 435 -16.66 -3.18 9.60
CA ASN A 435 -17.71 -2.18 9.78
C ASN A 435 -18.97 -2.93 10.25
N SER A 436 -19.35 -2.91 11.52
CA SER A 436 -18.78 -2.17 12.64
C SER A 436 -18.99 -2.93 13.95
N VAL A 437 -18.46 -2.36 15.03
CA VAL A 437 -18.76 -2.77 16.41
C VAL A 437 -19.35 -1.61 17.19
N ASN A 438 -20.14 -1.93 18.22
CA ASN A 438 -20.74 -0.96 19.14
C ASN A 438 -21.18 -1.65 20.45
N TYR A 439 -21.66 -0.89 21.43
CA TYR A 439 -22.11 -1.41 22.72
C TYR A 439 -23.65 -1.53 22.83
N GLU A 440 -24.39 -1.63 21.73
CA GLU A 440 -25.87 -1.73 21.76
C GLU A 440 -26.37 -2.89 22.65
N ASP A 441 -25.70 -4.05 22.60
CA ASP A 441 -25.99 -5.21 23.46
C ASP A 441 -25.07 -5.32 24.69
N GLY A 442 -24.32 -4.25 25.01
CA GLY A 442 -23.32 -4.21 26.06
C GLY A 442 -21.97 -4.86 25.72
N ASP A 443 -21.07 -4.87 26.71
CA ASP A 443 -19.66 -5.29 26.59
C ASP A 443 -19.34 -6.65 27.25
N GLY A 444 -20.36 -7.40 27.65
CA GLY A 444 -20.23 -8.72 28.27
C GLY A 444 -19.59 -9.78 27.36
N PRO A 445 -19.08 -10.89 27.91
CA PRO A 445 -18.29 -11.88 27.17
C PRO A 445 -19.01 -12.53 25.97
N ASP A 446 -20.34 -12.63 26.04
CA ASP A 446 -21.16 -13.22 24.97
C ASP A 446 -21.72 -12.16 23.99
N SER A 447 -21.37 -10.87 24.16
CA SER A 447 -21.91 -9.80 23.34
C SER A 447 -21.38 -9.86 21.89
N ARG A 448 -22.15 -9.29 20.95
CA ARG A 448 -21.71 -9.15 19.56
C ARG A 448 -20.39 -8.39 19.46
N PHE A 449 -20.19 -7.37 20.31
CA PHE A 449 -18.95 -6.62 20.41
C PHE A 449 -17.75 -7.53 20.69
N GLN A 450 -17.79 -8.35 21.75
CA GLN A 450 -16.66 -9.20 22.12
C GLN A 450 -16.34 -10.23 21.03
N ARG A 451 -17.38 -10.89 20.48
CA ARG A 451 -17.22 -11.88 19.40
C ARG A 451 -16.64 -11.27 18.13
N ALA A 452 -17.09 -10.08 17.74
CA ALA A 452 -16.53 -9.37 16.59
C ALA A 452 -15.07 -8.93 16.88
N MET A 453 -14.78 -8.47 18.09
CA MET A 453 -13.43 -8.04 18.46
C MET A 453 -12.42 -9.20 18.57
N GLU A 454 -12.87 -10.42 18.87
CA GLU A 454 -12.06 -11.64 18.73
C GLU A 454 -11.61 -11.83 17.28
N LEU A 455 -12.53 -11.72 16.32
CA LEU A 455 -12.23 -11.82 14.89
C LEU A 455 -11.31 -10.70 14.40
N VAL A 456 -11.58 -9.46 14.82
CA VAL A 456 -10.74 -8.30 14.46
C VAL A 456 -9.30 -8.51 14.89
N ARG A 457 -9.06 -9.00 16.12
CA ARG A 457 -7.71 -9.29 16.62
C ARG A 457 -7.08 -10.49 15.92
N GLU A 458 -7.84 -11.58 15.78
CA GLU A 458 -7.35 -12.82 15.18
C GLU A 458 -6.89 -12.59 13.73
N HIS A 459 -7.61 -11.78 12.96
CA HIS A 459 -7.30 -11.50 11.56
C HIS A 459 -6.53 -10.19 11.33
N GLY A 460 -6.16 -9.46 12.38
CA GLY A 460 -5.39 -8.21 12.29
C GLY A 460 -6.12 -7.06 11.58
N ALA A 461 -7.46 -7.08 11.58
CA ALA A 461 -8.28 -6.08 10.91
C ALA A 461 -8.24 -4.71 11.62
N ALA A 462 -8.51 -3.64 10.88
CA ALA A 462 -8.95 -2.38 11.48
C ALA A 462 -10.45 -2.47 11.81
N VAL A 463 -10.97 -1.55 12.63
CA VAL A 463 -12.37 -1.61 13.07
C VAL A 463 -13.05 -0.24 13.03
N VAL A 464 -14.29 -0.21 12.53
CA VAL A 464 -15.20 0.91 12.70
C VAL A 464 -15.94 0.75 14.02
N VAL A 465 -15.82 1.74 14.90
CA VAL A 465 -16.59 1.84 16.15
C VAL A 465 -17.69 2.86 15.95
N MET A 466 -18.95 2.42 16.01
CA MET A 466 -20.08 3.34 15.95
C MET A 466 -20.32 3.94 17.34
N CYS A 467 -20.64 5.23 17.39
CA CYS A 467 -21.05 5.92 18.63
C CYS A 467 -22.46 5.49 19.09
N ILE A 468 -22.64 4.20 19.36
CA ILE A 468 -23.87 3.58 19.86
C ILE A 468 -23.50 2.82 21.14
N ASP A 469 -24.24 3.07 22.21
CA ASP A 469 -24.09 2.39 23.50
C ASP A 469 -25.42 1.83 24.00
N GLU A 470 -25.45 1.38 25.24
CA GLU A 470 -26.65 0.80 25.88
C GLU A 470 -27.79 1.82 26.02
N GLU A 471 -27.50 3.14 25.94
CA GLU A 471 -28.49 4.23 25.94
C GLU A 471 -29.03 4.50 24.52
N GLY A 472 -28.39 3.96 23.48
CA GLY A 472 -28.78 4.05 22.08
C GLY A 472 -27.79 4.84 21.22
N GLN A 473 -28.29 5.43 20.13
CA GLN A 473 -27.45 6.11 19.14
C GLN A 473 -27.13 7.54 19.59
N ALA A 474 -25.85 7.89 19.70
CA ALA A 474 -25.45 9.19 20.24
C ALA A 474 -25.75 10.36 19.29
N ARG A 475 -26.50 11.35 19.78
CA ARG A 475 -26.97 12.49 18.98
C ARG A 475 -26.22 13.80 19.23
N THR A 476 -25.73 14.05 20.45
CA THR A 476 -24.95 15.25 20.79
C THR A 476 -23.45 15.00 20.70
N ALA A 477 -22.66 16.06 20.48
CA ALA A 477 -21.21 15.97 20.38
C ALA A 477 -20.59 15.35 21.64
N ASP A 478 -20.99 15.81 22.82
CA ASP A 478 -20.50 15.30 24.10
C ASP A 478 -20.79 13.80 24.30
N TRP A 479 -21.97 13.33 23.87
CA TRP A 479 -22.33 11.92 23.97
C TRP A 479 -21.52 11.08 22.98
N LYS A 480 -21.39 11.52 21.72
CA LYS A 480 -20.55 10.84 20.72
C LYS A 480 -19.10 10.69 21.21
N VAL A 481 -18.52 11.78 21.74
CA VAL A 481 -17.14 11.78 22.28
C VAL A 481 -17.02 10.88 23.51
N ARG A 482 -18.04 10.84 24.40
CA ARG A 482 -18.06 9.94 25.56
C ARG A 482 -17.96 8.47 25.16
N ILE A 483 -18.79 8.03 24.20
CA ILE A 483 -18.77 6.64 23.74
C ILE A 483 -17.44 6.34 23.06
N ALA A 484 -17.03 7.18 22.11
CA ALA A 484 -15.79 6.98 21.38
C ALA A 484 -14.56 6.89 22.31
N ALA A 485 -14.48 7.75 23.33
CA ALA A 485 -13.40 7.70 24.33
C ALA A 485 -13.42 6.38 25.11
N ARG A 486 -14.59 5.94 25.61
CA ARG A 486 -14.77 4.64 26.29
C ARG A 486 -14.28 3.50 25.39
N THR A 487 -14.72 3.45 24.15
CA THR A 487 -14.36 2.37 23.22
C THR A 487 -12.88 2.41 22.84
N ILE A 488 -12.30 3.58 22.56
CA ILE A 488 -10.86 3.70 22.24
C ILE A 488 -10.01 3.17 23.40
N GLU A 489 -10.32 3.57 24.62
CA GLU A 489 -9.60 3.13 25.82
C GLU A 489 -9.70 1.62 26.03
N ASP A 490 -10.90 1.04 25.86
CA ASP A 490 -11.15 -0.40 25.94
C ASP A 490 -10.37 -1.17 24.87
N LEU A 491 -10.43 -0.74 23.60
CA LEU A 491 -9.73 -1.39 22.49
C LEU A 491 -8.21 -1.35 22.66
N VAL A 492 -7.65 -0.27 23.20
CA VAL A 492 -6.22 -0.17 23.48
C VAL A 492 -5.83 -1.05 24.67
N ALA A 493 -6.57 -0.96 25.78
CA ALA A 493 -6.21 -1.62 27.03
C ALA A 493 -6.45 -3.14 26.99
N ASN A 494 -7.61 -3.57 26.49
CA ASN A 494 -8.07 -4.95 26.57
C ASN A 494 -7.88 -5.72 25.26
N HIS A 495 -7.92 -5.04 24.12
CA HIS A 495 -7.74 -5.67 22.80
C HIS A 495 -6.35 -5.46 22.19
N GLY A 496 -5.49 -4.64 22.82
CA GLY A 496 -4.13 -4.38 22.37
C GLY A 496 -4.05 -3.66 21.02
N MET A 497 -5.14 -3.00 20.60
CA MET A 497 -5.18 -2.27 19.34
C MET A 497 -4.36 -0.99 19.41
N ARG A 498 -3.88 -0.55 18.24
CA ARG A 498 -3.25 0.75 18.09
C ARG A 498 -4.36 1.77 17.81
N VAL A 499 -4.25 2.97 18.40
CA VAL A 499 -5.22 4.05 18.20
C VAL A 499 -5.43 4.36 16.70
N GLY A 500 -4.37 4.32 15.89
CA GLY A 500 -4.45 4.54 14.44
C GLY A 500 -5.15 3.45 13.63
N ASP A 501 -5.47 2.30 14.24
CA ASP A 501 -6.24 1.22 13.60
C ASP A 501 -7.74 1.28 13.96
N ILE A 502 -8.15 2.25 14.78
CA ILE A 502 -9.54 2.47 15.21
C ILE A 502 -10.14 3.60 14.37
N VAL A 503 -11.29 3.34 13.75
CA VAL A 503 -12.05 4.29 12.94
C VAL A 503 -13.36 4.61 13.66
N VAL A 504 -13.54 5.83 14.15
CA VAL A 504 -14.76 6.22 14.85
C VAL A 504 -15.81 6.74 13.87
N ASP A 505 -16.96 6.05 13.78
CA ASP A 505 -18.15 6.62 13.16
C ASP A 505 -18.91 7.46 14.18
N THR A 506 -18.88 8.78 13.97
CA THR A 506 -19.58 9.75 14.82
C THR A 506 -21.06 9.87 14.49
N LEU A 507 -21.61 8.99 13.67
CA LEU A 507 -22.99 8.87 13.21
C LEU A 507 -23.49 10.08 12.43
N THR A 508 -24.05 9.80 11.25
CA THR A 508 -24.73 10.81 10.42
C THR A 508 -26.23 10.55 10.43
N PHE A 509 -27.01 11.55 10.85
CA PHE A 509 -28.47 11.49 10.85
C PHE A 509 -29.10 12.40 9.79
N PRO A 510 -30.31 12.09 9.31
CA PRO A 510 -31.03 12.97 8.38
C PRO A 510 -31.46 14.29 9.02
N ILE A 511 -30.98 15.42 8.50
CA ILE A 511 -31.38 16.77 8.97
C ILE A 511 -32.54 17.38 8.17
N THR A 512 -33.08 16.61 7.23
CA THR A 512 -34.04 17.05 6.21
C THR A 512 -35.48 16.60 6.48
N THR A 513 -35.75 16.03 7.66
CA THR A 513 -37.07 15.51 8.04
C THR A 513 -38.03 16.60 8.56
N GLY A 514 -37.51 17.78 8.90
CA GLY A 514 -38.27 18.88 9.47
C GLY A 514 -38.56 18.75 10.98
N GLN A 515 -38.14 17.67 11.63
CA GLN A 515 -38.30 17.52 13.09
C GLN A 515 -37.26 18.36 13.84
N GLU A 516 -37.70 19.11 14.84
CA GLU A 516 -36.84 20.06 15.58
C GLU A 516 -35.65 19.36 16.26
N GLU A 517 -35.87 18.13 16.73
CA GLU A 517 -34.88 17.37 17.47
C GLU A 517 -33.67 16.98 16.62
N VAL A 518 -33.81 16.80 15.29
CA VAL A 518 -32.73 16.31 14.39
C VAL A 518 -31.95 17.40 13.68
N ARG A 519 -32.42 18.65 13.74
CA ARG A 519 -31.87 19.73 12.91
C ARG A 519 -30.41 20.03 13.20
N ARG A 520 -29.99 19.81 14.45
CA ARG A 520 -28.62 20.03 14.91
C ARG A 520 -27.69 18.84 14.70
N ASP A 521 -28.18 17.68 14.30
CA ASP A 521 -27.39 16.44 14.30
C ASP A 521 -26.12 16.55 13.44
N ALA A 522 -26.18 17.22 12.28
CA ALA A 522 -25.00 17.44 11.43
C ALA A 522 -23.93 18.31 12.11
N LEU A 523 -24.34 19.39 12.81
CA LEU A 523 -23.45 20.22 13.60
C LEU A 523 -22.80 19.42 14.74
N GLU A 524 -23.60 18.64 15.47
CA GLU A 524 -23.10 17.82 16.59
C GLU A 524 -22.09 16.77 16.12
N THR A 525 -22.28 16.19 14.92
CA THR A 525 -21.32 15.28 14.29
C THR A 525 -20.01 15.99 13.93
N ILE A 526 -20.07 17.19 13.33
CA ILE A 526 -18.88 17.97 12.99
C ILE A 526 -18.08 18.37 14.24
N GLU A 527 -18.75 18.80 15.31
CA GLU A 527 -18.10 19.14 16.57
C GLU A 527 -17.49 17.92 17.27
N ALA A 528 -18.16 16.76 17.21
CA ALA A 528 -17.61 15.51 17.73
C ALA A 528 -16.30 15.11 17.02
N ILE A 529 -16.25 15.21 15.68
CA ILE A 529 -15.03 14.94 14.90
C ILE A 529 -13.90 15.87 15.36
N ARG A 530 -14.17 17.18 15.46
CA ARG A 530 -13.17 18.16 15.88
C ARG A 530 -12.62 17.87 17.27
N GLU A 531 -13.50 17.53 18.21
CA GLU A 531 -13.11 17.21 19.58
C GLU A 531 -12.35 15.88 19.68
N LEU A 532 -12.74 14.86 18.91
CA LEU A 532 -12.00 13.59 18.83
C LEU A 532 -10.60 13.79 18.27
N LYS A 533 -10.46 14.59 17.20
CA LYS A 533 -9.14 14.90 16.61
C LYS A 533 -8.23 15.66 17.58
N ARG A 534 -8.82 16.47 18.46
CA ARG A 534 -8.09 17.16 19.51
C ARG A 534 -7.64 16.22 20.63
N ARG A 535 -8.49 15.27 21.06
CA ARG A 535 -8.20 14.34 22.17
C ARG A 535 -7.33 13.16 21.75
N TYR A 536 -7.59 12.60 20.58
CA TYR A 536 -6.93 11.43 20.01
C TYR A 536 -6.45 11.74 18.59
N PRO A 537 -5.36 12.49 18.40
CA PRO A 537 -4.90 12.91 17.07
C PRO A 537 -4.68 11.76 16.09
N ASP A 538 -4.30 10.59 16.60
CA ASP A 538 -4.02 9.39 15.81
C ASP A 538 -5.24 8.53 15.49
N VAL A 539 -6.39 8.77 16.12
CA VAL A 539 -7.60 8.01 15.79
C VAL A 539 -8.08 8.39 14.41
N GLN A 540 -8.69 7.45 13.69
CA GLN A 540 -9.36 7.71 12.43
C GLN A 540 -10.85 7.99 12.68
N THR A 541 -11.51 8.61 11.72
CA THR A 541 -12.94 8.94 11.76
C THR A 541 -13.59 8.61 10.42
N THR A 542 -14.86 8.20 10.47
CA THR A 542 -15.67 7.90 9.29
C THR A 542 -17.07 8.45 9.41
N LEU A 543 -17.75 8.59 8.27
CA LEU A 543 -19.16 8.93 8.18
C LEU A 543 -19.81 8.24 6.97
N GLY A 544 -21.01 7.68 7.18
CA GLY A 544 -21.99 7.45 6.13
C GLY A 544 -22.61 8.77 5.64
N VAL A 545 -21.89 9.51 4.79
CA VAL A 545 -22.25 10.88 4.36
C VAL A 545 -23.65 10.95 3.77
N SER A 546 -24.05 9.93 2.99
CA SER A 546 -25.34 9.88 2.29
C SER A 546 -26.57 9.90 3.19
N ASN A 547 -26.43 9.68 4.50
CA ASN A 547 -27.53 9.69 5.46
C ASN A 547 -28.02 11.11 5.78
N VAL A 548 -27.16 12.13 5.68
CA VAL A 548 -27.50 13.52 6.06
C VAL A 548 -28.67 14.09 5.25
N SER A 549 -28.81 13.63 4.00
CA SER A 549 -29.75 14.17 3.02
C SER A 549 -30.94 13.25 2.74
N PHE A 550 -31.22 12.26 3.61
CA PHE A 550 -32.32 11.32 3.40
C PHE A 550 -33.68 12.03 3.33
N GLY A 551 -34.47 11.70 2.31
CA GLY A 551 -35.76 12.35 2.02
C GLY A 551 -35.71 13.49 0.99
N LEU A 552 -34.52 13.92 0.55
CA LEU A 552 -34.36 14.89 -0.53
C LEU A 552 -34.30 14.24 -1.92
N ASN A 553 -34.60 15.03 -2.97
CA ASN A 553 -34.39 14.62 -4.36
C ASN A 553 -32.90 14.49 -4.71
N ALA A 554 -32.58 13.82 -5.82
CA ALA A 554 -31.19 13.51 -6.20
C ALA A 554 -30.27 14.73 -6.33
N ALA A 555 -30.76 15.85 -6.89
CA ALA A 555 -29.97 17.06 -7.08
C ALA A 555 -29.67 17.76 -5.74
N ALA A 556 -30.68 17.86 -4.88
CA ALA A 556 -30.55 18.43 -3.54
C ALA A 556 -29.62 17.59 -2.64
N ARG A 557 -29.73 16.24 -2.71
CA ARG A 557 -28.82 15.32 -2.02
C ARG A 557 -27.37 15.55 -2.44
N GLN A 558 -27.14 15.74 -3.74
CA GLN A 558 -25.80 15.96 -4.28
C GLN A 558 -25.12 17.18 -3.64
N VAL A 559 -25.83 18.30 -3.58
CA VAL A 559 -25.31 19.55 -2.99
C VAL A 559 -25.12 19.40 -1.48
N LEU A 560 -26.12 18.90 -0.76
CA LEU A 560 -26.05 18.80 0.70
C LEU A 560 -24.95 17.83 1.17
N ASN A 561 -24.83 16.66 0.53
CA ASN A 561 -23.76 15.70 0.83
C ASN A 561 -22.36 16.31 0.62
N SER A 562 -22.20 17.09 -0.45
CA SER A 562 -20.91 17.71 -0.80
C SER A 562 -20.50 18.79 0.20
N VAL A 563 -21.47 19.64 0.60
CA VAL A 563 -21.23 20.68 1.61
C VAL A 563 -20.96 20.06 2.96
N PHE A 564 -21.77 19.07 3.39
CA PHE A 564 -21.56 18.39 4.67
C PHE A 564 -20.20 17.68 4.73
N LEU A 565 -19.82 16.96 3.67
CA LEU A 565 -18.52 16.30 3.58
C LEU A 565 -17.37 17.31 3.68
N HIS A 566 -17.45 18.44 2.97
CA HIS A 566 -16.43 19.49 3.04
C HIS A 566 -16.25 20.02 4.48
N GLU A 567 -17.35 20.29 5.18
CA GLU A 567 -17.30 20.77 6.56
C GLU A 567 -16.76 19.71 7.53
N ALA A 568 -17.12 18.44 7.33
CA ALA A 568 -16.58 17.34 8.13
C ALA A 568 -15.07 17.14 7.89
N VAL A 569 -14.59 17.22 6.65
CA VAL A 569 -13.16 17.17 6.31
C VAL A 569 -12.41 18.34 6.96
N ASN A 570 -12.96 19.55 6.93
CA ASN A 570 -12.37 20.70 7.63
C ASN A 570 -12.33 20.53 9.16
N ALA A 571 -13.23 19.74 9.73
CA ALA A 571 -13.17 19.36 11.15
C ALA A 571 -12.17 18.23 11.43
N GLY A 572 -11.67 17.55 10.40
CA GLY A 572 -10.65 16.51 10.49
C GLY A 572 -11.11 15.10 10.12
N LEU A 573 -12.22 14.95 9.39
CA LEU A 573 -12.69 13.64 8.90
C LEU A 573 -11.63 12.96 8.01
N ASP A 574 -11.26 11.71 8.31
CA ASP A 574 -10.25 10.97 7.54
C ASP A 574 -10.84 10.13 6.42
N THR A 575 -12.02 9.53 6.65
CA THR A 575 -12.65 8.59 5.72
C THR A 575 -14.13 8.92 5.53
N ALA A 576 -14.71 8.59 4.37
CA ALA A 576 -16.11 8.85 4.06
C ALA A 576 -16.72 7.74 3.21
N ILE A 577 -17.81 7.13 3.69
CA ILE A 577 -18.61 6.15 2.94
C ILE A 577 -19.58 6.94 2.06
N VAL A 578 -19.24 7.02 0.77
CA VAL A 578 -19.99 7.84 -0.20
C VAL A 578 -19.72 7.41 -1.65
N SER A 579 -20.68 7.69 -2.53
CA SER A 579 -20.44 7.61 -3.98
C SER A 579 -19.60 8.82 -4.42
N ALA A 580 -18.30 8.57 -4.66
CA ALA A 580 -17.32 9.56 -5.09
C ALA A 580 -17.78 10.35 -6.34
N ALA A 581 -18.40 9.69 -7.31
CA ALA A 581 -18.95 10.32 -8.53
C ALA A 581 -20.08 11.33 -8.27
N LYS A 582 -20.71 11.30 -7.09
CA LYS A 582 -21.81 12.21 -6.72
C LYS A 582 -21.37 13.38 -5.86
N ILE A 583 -20.13 13.43 -5.37
CA ILE A 583 -19.65 14.62 -4.66
C ILE A 583 -19.43 15.76 -5.67
N LEU A 584 -19.67 17.01 -5.30
CA LEU A 584 -19.38 18.17 -6.13
C LEU A 584 -18.23 18.96 -5.50
N PRO A 585 -17.23 19.40 -6.27
CA PRO A 585 -16.27 20.39 -5.80
C PRO A 585 -17.00 21.64 -5.29
N MET A 586 -16.55 22.21 -4.17
CA MET A 586 -17.21 23.38 -3.57
C MET A 586 -17.26 24.60 -4.51
N SER A 587 -16.28 24.71 -5.40
CA SER A 587 -16.21 25.73 -6.46
C SER A 587 -17.25 25.55 -7.56
N LYS A 588 -17.81 24.34 -7.69
CA LYS A 588 -18.86 23.99 -8.65
C LYS A 588 -20.27 24.13 -8.07
N ILE A 589 -20.42 24.50 -6.79
CA ILE A 589 -21.73 24.72 -6.17
C ILE A 589 -22.04 26.22 -6.22
N PRO A 590 -23.15 26.65 -6.85
CA PRO A 590 -23.57 28.05 -6.84
C PRO A 590 -23.61 28.65 -5.44
N ASP A 591 -23.18 29.90 -5.28
CA ASP A 591 -22.98 30.54 -3.99
C ASP A 591 -24.23 30.55 -3.10
N GLU A 592 -25.42 30.78 -3.69
CA GLU A 592 -26.69 30.73 -2.96
C GLU A 592 -26.99 29.32 -2.43
N LEU A 593 -26.88 28.29 -3.28
CA LEU A 593 -27.08 26.89 -2.89
C LEU A 593 -26.09 26.48 -1.80
N ARG A 594 -24.83 26.89 -1.93
CA ARG A 594 -23.78 26.62 -0.94
C ARG A 594 -24.09 27.29 0.40
N SER A 595 -24.48 28.57 0.38
CA SER A 595 -24.81 29.30 1.61
C SER A 595 -26.01 28.70 2.34
N VAL A 596 -27.07 28.31 1.61
CA VAL A 596 -28.27 27.72 2.23
C VAL A 596 -27.98 26.31 2.74
N ALA A 597 -27.19 25.51 2.02
CA ALA A 597 -26.74 24.20 2.50
C ALA A 597 -25.89 24.32 3.78
N LEU A 598 -24.99 25.30 3.86
CA LEU A 598 -24.23 25.59 5.08
C LEU A 598 -25.14 26.01 6.23
N ASP A 599 -26.11 26.89 5.96
CA ASP A 599 -27.08 27.29 6.98
C ASP A 599 -27.92 26.10 7.47
N LEU A 600 -28.22 25.13 6.59
CA LEU A 600 -28.90 23.89 6.97
C LEU A 600 -28.01 22.98 7.84
N VAL A 601 -26.75 22.74 7.43
CA VAL A 601 -25.77 21.92 8.18
C VAL A 601 -25.52 22.47 9.59
N TYR A 602 -25.46 23.79 9.73
CA TYR A 602 -25.17 24.48 11.00
C TYR A 602 -26.43 24.96 11.76
N ASP A 603 -27.64 24.62 11.30
CA ASP A 603 -28.93 25.11 11.84
C ASP A 603 -28.99 26.64 12.06
N ARG A 604 -28.52 27.42 11.09
CA ARG A 604 -28.42 28.89 11.17
C ARG A 604 -29.73 29.57 10.79
N ARG A 605 -30.64 29.70 11.76
CA ARG A 605 -31.92 30.42 11.61
C ARG A 605 -31.76 31.92 11.87
N ARG A 606 -32.54 32.73 11.15
CA ARG A 606 -32.48 34.20 11.24
C ARG A 606 -33.89 34.79 11.23
N SER A 607 -34.11 35.88 11.95
CA SER A 607 -35.35 36.65 11.83
C SER A 607 -35.24 37.65 10.68
N GLY A 608 -36.24 37.63 9.79
CA GLY A 608 -36.37 38.56 8.68
C GLY A 608 -36.78 39.97 9.13
N PRO A 609 -36.55 41.01 8.30
CA PRO A 609 -36.94 42.39 8.60
C PRO A 609 -38.45 42.60 8.80
N ASP A 610 -39.26 41.68 8.28
CA ASP A 610 -40.73 41.67 8.28
C ASP A 610 -41.34 40.77 9.37
N GLY A 611 -40.51 40.15 10.21
CA GLY A 611 -40.93 39.19 11.22
C GLY A 611 -41.08 37.74 10.73
N SER A 612 -40.77 37.46 9.45
CA SER A 612 -40.65 36.08 8.94
C SER A 612 -39.46 35.36 9.58
N GLN A 613 -39.53 34.03 9.77
CA GLN A 613 -38.37 33.24 10.19
C GLN A 613 -37.73 32.57 8.97
N TYR A 614 -36.47 32.88 8.72
CA TYR A 614 -35.65 32.15 7.76
C TYR A 614 -35.41 30.73 8.29
N ASP A 615 -35.99 29.77 7.59
CA ASP A 615 -35.77 28.35 7.78
C ASP A 615 -34.91 27.79 6.64
N PRO A 616 -33.66 27.34 6.91
CA PRO A 616 -32.77 26.90 5.84
C PRO A 616 -33.29 25.66 5.11
N LEU A 617 -34.03 24.76 5.78
CA LEU A 617 -34.60 23.57 5.13
C LEU A 617 -35.68 23.98 4.11
N SER A 618 -36.61 24.83 4.51
CA SER A 618 -37.66 25.33 3.63
C SER A 618 -37.07 26.09 2.43
N ARG A 619 -36.09 26.97 2.67
CA ARG A 619 -35.39 27.67 1.58
C ARG A 619 -34.63 26.71 0.67
N PHE A 620 -33.98 25.69 1.23
CA PHE A 620 -33.27 24.69 0.44
C PHE A 620 -34.24 23.92 -0.45
N MET A 621 -35.41 23.52 0.07
CA MET A 621 -36.43 22.82 -0.71
C MET A 621 -36.98 23.69 -1.85
N GLU A 622 -37.25 24.98 -1.61
CA GLU A 622 -37.69 25.93 -2.65
C GLU A 622 -36.68 26.02 -3.81
N LEU A 623 -35.37 26.07 -3.49
CA LEU A 623 -34.31 26.17 -4.50
C LEU A 623 -34.20 24.94 -5.41
N PHE A 624 -34.75 23.80 -4.99
CA PHE A 624 -34.79 22.56 -5.78
C PHE A 624 -36.20 22.19 -6.27
N GLU A 625 -37.19 23.07 -6.11
CA GLU A 625 -38.54 22.85 -6.61
C GLU A 625 -38.53 22.88 -8.15
N GLY A 626 -38.88 21.76 -8.78
CA GLY A 626 -38.83 21.61 -10.24
C GLY A 626 -37.43 21.39 -10.84
N VAL A 627 -36.36 21.44 -10.04
CA VAL A 627 -34.98 21.18 -10.49
C VAL A 627 -34.69 19.68 -10.46
N THR A 628 -34.59 19.07 -11.63
CA THR A 628 -34.08 17.71 -11.78
C THR A 628 -32.57 17.72 -12.03
N ALA A 629 -31.88 16.62 -11.71
CA ALA A 629 -30.47 16.44 -12.06
C ALA A 629 -30.22 16.59 -13.57
N SER A 630 -31.20 16.25 -14.42
CA SER A 630 -31.13 16.47 -15.87
C SER A 630 -31.25 17.94 -16.27
N SER A 631 -32.13 18.72 -15.63
CA SER A 631 -32.29 20.16 -15.91
C SER A 631 -31.05 20.97 -15.52
N ALA A 632 -30.42 20.64 -14.38
CA ALA A 632 -29.19 21.28 -13.94
C ALA A 632 -28.00 20.97 -14.89
N LYS A 633 -27.96 19.75 -15.44
CA LYS A 633 -26.95 19.35 -16.43
C LYS A 633 -27.14 20.09 -17.76
N ALA A 634 -28.39 20.31 -18.19
CA ALA A 634 -28.70 21.04 -19.41
C ALA A 634 -28.29 22.52 -19.34
N GLY A 635 -28.60 23.23 -18.24
CA GLY A 635 -28.19 24.63 -18.07
C GLY A 635 -26.67 24.82 -18.07
N ARG A 636 -25.93 23.87 -17.47
CA ARG A 636 -24.45 23.87 -17.52
C ARG A 636 -23.89 23.72 -18.93
N ALA A 637 -24.50 22.88 -19.75
CA ALA A 637 -24.07 22.68 -21.12
C ALA A 637 -24.27 23.95 -21.97
N GLU A 638 -25.35 24.69 -21.75
CA GLU A 638 -25.61 25.98 -22.41
C GLU A 638 -24.60 27.06 -21.97
N GLU A 639 -24.28 27.16 -20.68
CA GLU A 639 -23.26 28.08 -20.17
C GLU A 639 -21.87 27.78 -20.75
N LEU A 640 -21.51 26.50 -20.84
CA LEU A 640 -20.23 26.07 -21.41
C LEU A 640 -20.15 26.40 -22.90
N ALA A 641 -21.23 26.20 -23.66
CA ALA A 641 -21.29 26.50 -25.08
C ALA A 641 -21.13 28.01 -25.37
N ALA A 642 -21.56 28.87 -24.45
CA ALA A 642 -21.47 30.33 -24.59
C ALA A 642 -20.06 30.92 -24.39
N LEU A 643 -19.09 30.14 -23.88
CA LEU A 643 -17.71 30.60 -23.66
C LEU A 643 -16.90 30.70 -24.98
N PRO A 644 -15.92 31.61 -25.08
CA PRO A 644 -14.95 31.64 -26.18
C PRO A 644 -14.21 30.30 -26.33
N LEU A 645 -13.86 29.90 -27.56
CA LEU A 645 -13.31 28.56 -27.88
C LEU A 645 -12.19 28.07 -26.95
N PHE A 646 -11.13 28.88 -26.75
CA PHE A 646 -10.00 28.47 -25.92
C PHE A 646 -10.35 28.43 -24.42
N GLU A 647 -11.20 29.35 -23.94
CA GLU A 647 -11.72 29.30 -22.58
C GLU A 647 -12.67 28.10 -22.39
N ARG A 648 -13.45 27.74 -23.41
CA ARG A 648 -14.32 26.56 -23.43
C ARG A 648 -13.50 25.28 -23.39
N LEU A 649 -12.42 25.18 -24.17
CA LEU A 649 -11.49 24.04 -24.12
C LEU A 649 -10.81 23.92 -22.76
N GLU A 650 -10.31 25.03 -22.20
CA GLU A 650 -9.76 25.05 -20.84
C GLU A 650 -10.82 24.60 -19.82
N ARG A 651 -12.03 25.13 -19.93
CA ARG A 651 -13.14 24.81 -19.03
C ARG A 651 -13.57 23.34 -19.13
N ARG A 652 -13.57 22.74 -20.32
CA ARG A 652 -13.84 21.29 -20.50
C ARG A 652 -12.82 20.43 -19.78
N ILE A 653 -11.55 20.82 -19.77
CA ILE A 653 -10.51 20.12 -19.00
C ILE A 653 -10.79 20.26 -17.50
N VAL A 654 -11.01 21.48 -17.01
CA VAL A 654 -11.32 21.74 -15.59
C VAL A 654 -12.59 21.02 -15.14
N ASP A 655 -13.58 20.94 -16.03
CA ASP A 655 -14.88 20.35 -15.73
C ASP A 655 -14.95 18.83 -15.94
N GLY A 656 -13.96 18.24 -16.64
CA GLY A 656 -13.95 16.83 -16.98
C GLY A 656 -15.02 16.46 -18.03
N GLU A 657 -15.36 17.38 -18.94
CA GLU A 657 -16.46 17.23 -19.88
C GLU A 657 -16.00 16.83 -21.29
N ARG A 658 -16.19 15.55 -21.65
CA ARG A 658 -15.77 14.98 -22.95
C ARG A 658 -16.73 15.29 -24.12
N GLY A 659 -17.96 15.72 -23.87
CA GLY A 659 -19.08 15.75 -24.81
C GLY A 659 -18.75 16.19 -26.25
N GLU A 660 -18.62 17.50 -26.48
CA GLU A 660 -18.29 18.07 -27.81
C GLU A 660 -16.80 18.42 -27.93
N LEU A 661 -15.94 17.74 -27.17
CA LEU A 661 -14.51 18.03 -27.11
C LEU A 661 -13.84 17.96 -28.49
N ALA A 662 -14.17 16.94 -29.29
CA ALA A 662 -13.56 16.76 -30.62
C ALA A 662 -13.86 17.94 -31.55
N ASN A 663 -15.11 18.42 -31.56
CA ASN A 663 -15.52 19.56 -32.39
C ASN A 663 -14.76 20.83 -32.01
N ASP A 664 -14.60 21.08 -30.71
CA ASP A 664 -13.85 22.24 -30.22
C ASP A 664 -12.35 22.13 -30.53
N LEU A 665 -11.79 20.92 -30.53
CA LEU A 665 -10.39 20.69 -30.92
C LEU A 665 -10.17 20.87 -32.42
N ASP A 666 -11.10 20.40 -33.26
CA ASP A 666 -11.06 20.61 -34.71
C ASP A 666 -11.14 22.10 -35.05
N GLU A 667 -12.04 22.84 -34.41
CA GLU A 667 -12.15 24.31 -34.55
C GLU A 667 -10.84 25.00 -34.11
N ALA A 668 -10.21 24.53 -33.02
CA ALA A 668 -8.97 25.11 -32.52
C ALA A 668 -7.78 24.85 -33.47
N LEU A 669 -7.72 23.68 -34.11
CA LEU A 669 -6.68 23.33 -35.10
C LEU A 669 -6.68 24.26 -36.33
N GLU A 670 -7.80 24.92 -36.65
CA GLU A 670 -7.84 25.92 -37.71
C GLU A 670 -7.05 27.19 -37.37
N SER A 671 -6.80 27.44 -36.09
CA SER A 671 -6.22 28.70 -35.60
C SER A 671 -4.87 28.55 -34.90
N ARG A 672 -4.54 27.37 -34.34
CA ARG A 672 -3.26 27.10 -33.65
C ARG A 672 -2.75 25.69 -33.96
N PRO A 673 -1.41 25.49 -34.03
CA PRO A 673 -0.82 24.16 -34.10
C PRO A 673 -1.24 23.28 -32.90
N ALA A 674 -1.38 21.97 -33.14
CA ALA A 674 -1.76 20.98 -32.14
C ALA A 674 -0.95 21.08 -30.82
N LEU A 675 0.35 21.32 -30.93
CA LEU A 675 1.26 21.47 -29.79
C LEU A 675 1.01 22.75 -28.96
N GLU A 676 0.64 23.86 -29.59
CA GLU A 676 0.30 25.10 -28.87
C GLU A 676 -1.04 24.95 -28.13
N ILE A 677 -2.01 24.25 -28.72
CA ILE A 677 -3.29 23.95 -28.07
C ILE A 677 -3.04 23.15 -26.78
N ILE A 678 -2.19 22.12 -26.85
CA ILE A 678 -1.82 21.31 -25.67
C ILE A 678 -1.11 22.17 -24.63
N ASN A 679 -0.03 22.86 -25.01
CA ASN A 679 0.84 23.54 -24.05
C ASN A 679 0.20 24.78 -23.40
N ASP A 680 -0.55 25.57 -24.17
CA ASP A 680 -1.01 26.88 -23.71
C ASP A 680 -2.47 26.85 -23.23
N THR A 681 -3.28 25.89 -23.72
CA THR A 681 -4.72 25.83 -23.37
C THR A 681 -5.02 24.62 -22.48
N LEU A 682 -4.73 23.40 -22.94
CA LEU A 682 -5.12 22.20 -22.20
C LEU A 682 -4.31 22.04 -20.90
N LEU A 683 -3.00 22.32 -20.95
CA LEU A 683 -2.16 22.33 -19.74
C LEU A 683 -2.52 23.47 -18.78
N ALA A 684 -3.03 24.62 -19.25
CA ALA A 684 -3.54 25.67 -18.38
C ALA A 684 -4.76 25.18 -17.58
N GLY A 685 -5.68 24.47 -18.24
CA GLY A 685 -6.81 23.82 -17.58
C GLY A 685 -6.36 22.78 -16.55
N MET A 686 -5.38 21.94 -16.91
CA MET A 686 -4.79 20.98 -15.97
C MET A 686 -4.06 21.65 -14.80
N LYS A 687 -3.44 22.81 -15.00
CA LYS A 687 -2.85 23.60 -13.92
C LYS A 687 -3.92 24.07 -12.94
N THR A 688 -5.04 24.60 -13.43
CA THR A 688 -6.20 24.98 -12.61
C THR A 688 -6.75 23.79 -11.82
N VAL A 689 -6.85 22.61 -12.44
CA VAL A 689 -7.21 21.34 -11.75
C VAL A 689 -6.21 21.03 -10.63
N GLY A 690 -4.92 21.17 -10.90
CA GLY A 690 -3.85 20.98 -9.92
C GLY A 690 -3.94 21.96 -8.75
N ASP A 691 -4.21 23.23 -9.01
CA ASP A 691 -4.38 24.27 -7.98
C ASP A 691 -5.63 24.01 -7.11
N LEU A 692 -6.74 23.57 -7.73
CA LEU A 692 -7.98 23.21 -7.02
C LEU A 692 -7.81 21.93 -6.18
N PHE A 693 -7.07 20.95 -6.68
CA PHE A 693 -6.75 19.73 -5.92
C PHE A 693 -5.78 20.02 -4.77
N GLY A 694 -4.73 20.80 -5.03
CA GLY A 694 -3.74 21.19 -4.02
C GLY A 694 -4.29 22.06 -2.91
N SER A 695 -5.39 22.80 -3.18
CA SER A 695 -6.14 23.56 -2.17
C SER A 695 -7.27 22.78 -1.49
N GLY A 696 -7.47 21.50 -1.83
CA GLY A 696 -8.55 20.65 -1.29
C GLY A 696 -9.96 20.95 -1.82
N GLN A 697 -10.10 21.91 -2.73
CA GLN A 697 -11.40 22.31 -3.31
C GLN A 697 -11.93 21.32 -4.35
N MET A 698 -11.05 20.49 -4.92
CA MET A 698 -11.38 19.44 -5.88
C MET A 698 -10.87 18.09 -5.37
N GLN A 699 -11.68 17.06 -5.52
CA GLN A 699 -11.37 15.69 -5.06
C GLN A 699 -10.71 14.87 -6.17
N LEU A 700 -9.95 13.83 -5.81
CA LEU A 700 -9.23 12.95 -6.74
C LEU A 700 -10.09 12.41 -7.92
N PRO A 701 -11.36 11.97 -7.73
CA PRO A 701 -12.23 11.55 -8.83
C PRO A 701 -12.35 12.57 -9.97
N PHE A 702 -12.47 13.86 -9.63
CA PHE A 702 -12.57 14.94 -10.62
C PHE A 702 -11.26 15.16 -11.36
N VAL A 703 -10.14 15.02 -10.65
CA VAL A 703 -8.82 15.08 -11.27
C VAL A 703 -8.64 13.93 -12.27
N LEU A 704 -9.07 12.71 -11.91
CA LEU A 704 -9.04 11.56 -12.82
C LEU A 704 -9.95 11.77 -14.04
N GLN A 705 -11.14 12.34 -13.84
CA GLN A 705 -12.04 12.69 -14.94
C GLN A 705 -11.42 13.74 -15.88
N SER A 706 -10.84 14.80 -15.33
CA SER A 706 -10.09 15.81 -16.09
C SER A 706 -8.91 15.19 -16.85
N ALA A 707 -8.19 14.26 -16.24
CA ALA A 707 -7.09 13.53 -16.89
C ALA A 707 -7.58 12.66 -18.06
N GLU A 708 -8.74 12.01 -17.94
CA GLU A 708 -9.36 11.25 -19.04
C GLU A 708 -9.77 12.15 -20.21
N VAL A 709 -10.27 13.36 -19.93
CA VAL A 709 -10.56 14.35 -20.99
C VAL A 709 -9.27 14.87 -21.61
N MET A 710 -8.24 15.15 -20.81
CA MET A 710 -6.92 15.54 -21.29
C MET A 710 -6.31 14.47 -22.20
N LYS A 711 -6.38 13.20 -21.81
CA LYS A 711 -5.89 12.07 -22.61
C LYS A 711 -6.63 11.95 -23.94
N ALA A 712 -7.96 12.09 -23.93
CA ALA A 712 -8.75 12.10 -25.16
C ALA A 712 -8.39 13.27 -26.08
N ALA A 713 -8.15 14.47 -25.51
CA ALA A 713 -7.76 15.63 -26.28
C ALA A 713 -6.36 15.45 -26.92
N VAL A 714 -5.39 14.93 -26.17
CA VAL A 714 -4.04 14.65 -26.70
C VAL A 714 -4.10 13.59 -27.80
N ALA A 715 -4.85 12.50 -27.61
CA ALA A 715 -5.01 11.47 -28.63
C ALA A 715 -5.67 11.99 -29.92
N HIS A 716 -6.56 12.98 -29.81
CA HIS A 716 -7.17 13.64 -30.97
C HIS A 716 -6.19 14.57 -31.69
N LEU A 717 -5.31 15.25 -30.95
CA LEU A 717 -4.35 16.22 -31.49
C LEU A 717 -3.05 15.57 -32.02
N GLU A 718 -2.68 14.39 -31.52
CA GLU A 718 -1.45 13.67 -31.88
C GLU A 718 -1.27 13.44 -33.40
N PRO A 719 -2.29 13.05 -34.18
CA PRO A 719 -2.16 12.88 -35.63
C PRO A 719 -1.85 14.18 -36.40
N HIS A 720 -2.07 15.35 -35.78
CA HIS A 720 -1.88 16.66 -36.39
C HIS A 720 -0.53 17.29 -36.03
N MET A 721 0.38 16.54 -35.40
CA MET A 721 1.74 16.99 -35.10
C MET A 721 2.67 16.72 -36.29
N GLU A 722 3.51 17.69 -36.65
CA GLU A 722 4.51 17.53 -37.71
C GLU A 722 5.56 16.47 -37.32
N ARG A 723 5.76 15.48 -38.21
CA ARG A 723 6.88 14.53 -38.14
C ARG A 723 8.06 15.09 -38.92
N ALA A 724 9.25 15.10 -38.32
CA ALA A 724 10.47 15.36 -39.08
C ALA A 724 10.77 14.11 -39.93
N GLU A 725 10.76 14.26 -41.26
CA GLU A 725 11.29 13.25 -42.17
C GLU A 725 12.83 13.34 -42.15
N ASP A 726 13.48 12.55 -41.29
CA ASP A 726 14.78 11.87 -41.53
C ASP A 726 15.48 11.43 -40.22
N ASP A 727 16.17 10.27 -40.33
CA ASP A 727 17.09 9.60 -39.40
C ASP A 727 16.50 8.85 -38.18
N GLU A 728 16.15 7.58 -38.39
CA GLU A 728 16.24 6.56 -37.33
C GLU A 728 17.71 6.42 -36.87
N GLY A 729 17.99 6.62 -35.57
CA GLY A 729 19.29 6.26 -34.98
C GLY A 729 20.09 7.38 -34.28
N LYS A 730 19.45 8.43 -33.75
CA LYS A 730 20.17 9.47 -32.99
C LYS A 730 20.72 8.98 -31.64
N GLY A 731 20.01 8.08 -30.96
CA GLY A 731 20.34 7.51 -29.66
C GLY A 731 19.12 6.82 -29.03
N THR A 732 19.33 6.09 -27.93
CA THR A 732 18.28 5.33 -27.23
C THR A 732 18.05 5.89 -25.83
N ILE A 733 16.79 6.08 -25.43
CA ILE A 733 16.42 6.47 -24.07
C ILE A 733 15.38 5.51 -23.49
N VAL A 734 15.56 5.12 -22.22
CA VAL A 734 14.49 4.48 -21.44
C VAL A 734 13.68 5.56 -20.75
N LEU A 735 12.36 5.59 -20.98
CA LEU A 735 11.43 6.51 -20.31
C LEU A 735 10.51 5.75 -19.38
N ALA A 736 10.42 6.20 -18.13
CA ALA A 736 9.53 5.60 -17.14
C ALA A 736 8.92 6.65 -16.19
N THR A 737 7.71 6.38 -15.73
CA THR A 737 7.15 7.09 -14.56
C THR A 737 7.55 6.30 -13.32
N VAL A 738 8.12 7.00 -12.33
CA VAL A 738 8.71 6.36 -11.15
C VAL A 738 7.67 5.58 -10.33
N LYS A 739 8.15 4.63 -9.52
CA LYS A 739 7.33 3.85 -8.60
C LYS A 739 6.39 4.74 -7.77
N GLY A 740 5.14 4.28 -7.63
CA GLY A 740 4.10 4.99 -6.89
C GLY A 740 3.43 6.13 -7.65
N ASP A 741 3.88 6.43 -8.88
CA ASP A 741 3.31 7.48 -9.71
C ASP A 741 2.66 6.91 -10.98
N VAL A 742 1.46 7.38 -11.30
CA VAL A 742 0.62 6.92 -12.40
C VAL A 742 0.52 7.91 -13.56
N HIS A 743 1.10 9.09 -13.40
CA HIS A 743 0.92 10.17 -14.35
C HIS A 743 1.90 10.05 -15.52
N ASP A 744 1.39 9.74 -16.71
CA ASP A 744 2.21 9.46 -17.90
C ASP A 744 2.08 10.48 -19.03
N ILE A 745 1.20 11.48 -18.91
CA ILE A 745 0.95 12.46 -19.99
C ILE A 745 2.26 13.17 -20.39
N GLY A 746 3.00 13.71 -19.42
CA GLY A 746 4.27 14.40 -19.69
C GLY A 746 5.32 13.47 -20.31
N LYS A 747 5.41 12.23 -19.81
CA LYS A 747 6.31 11.19 -20.35
C LYS A 747 5.95 10.82 -21.79
N ASN A 748 4.66 10.64 -22.09
CA ASN A 748 4.19 10.30 -23.44
C ASN A 748 4.41 11.46 -24.40
N LEU A 749 4.29 12.71 -23.95
CA LEU A 749 4.66 13.86 -24.78
C LEU A 749 6.16 13.88 -25.10
N VAL A 750 7.01 13.56 -24.12
CA VAL A 750 8.47 13.42 -24.35
C VAL A 750 8.76 12.27 -25.32
N ASP A 751 8.09 11.13 -25.17
CA ASP A 751 8.18 9.99 -26.09
C ASP A 751 7.83 10.42 -27.52
N ILE A 752 6.66 11.03 -27.73
CA ILE A 752 6.22 11.51 -29.05
C ILE A 752 7.24 12.49 -29.64
N ILE A 753 7.74 13.46 -28.86
CA ILE A 753 8.72 14.44 -29.36
C ILE A 753 10.04 13.77 -29.72
N LEU A 754 10.59 12.92 -28.87
CA LEU A 754 11.88 12.27 -29.11
C LEU A 754 11.78 11.30 -30.30
N THR A 755 10.71 10.50 -30.36
CA THR A 755 10.42 9.58 -31.47
C THR A 755 10.26 10.36 -32.78
N ASN A 756 9.51 11.48 -32.80
CA ASN A 756 9.37 12.33 -33.98
C ASN A 756 10.66 13.07 -34.38
N ASN A 757 11.68 13.07 -33.54
CA ASN A 757 12.99 13.70 -33.79
C ASN A 757 14.12 12.68 -34.03
N GLY A 758 13.81 11.40 -34.23
CA GLY A 758 14.76 10.36 -34.67
C GLY A 758 15.45 9.57 -33.53
N TYR A 759 14.95 9.68 -32.30
CA TYR A 759 15.42 8.89 -31.16
C TYR A 759 14.64 7.58 -31.00
N THR A 760 15.31 6.53 -30.52
CA THR A 760 14.65 5.30 -30.09
C THR A 760 14.21 5.46 -28.64
N VAL A 761 12.90 5.37 -28.38
CA VAL A 761 12.34 5.49 -27.04
C VAL A 761 11.84 4.13 -26.56
N VAL A 762 12.38 3.65 -25.45
CA VAL A 762 11.87 2.47 -24.73
C VAL A 762 10.99 2.97 -23.60
N ASN A 763 9.69 3.02 -23.84
CA ASN A 763 8.71 3.52 -22.89
C ASN A 763 8.18 2.39 -21.99
N LEU A 764 8.61 2.38 -20.72
CA LEU A 764 8.21 1.37 -19.74
C LEU A 764 6.87 1.65 -19.07
N GLY A 765 6.20 2.76 -19.39
CA GLY A 765 4.92 3.12 -18.80
C GLY A 765 5.01 3.71 -17.39
N ILE A 766 4.11 3.28 -16.50
CA ILE A 766 3.88 3.89 -15.18
C ILE A 766 4.26 2.98 -14.02
N LYS A 767 4.42 3.56 -12.82
CA LYS A 767 4.75 2.84 -11.57
C LYS A 767 5.98 1.92 -11.66
N GLN A 768 7.00 2.31 -12.42
CA GLN A 768 8.14 1.43 -12.67
C GLN A 768 9.16 1.49 -11.52
N PRO A 769 9.56 0.34 -10.95
CA PRO A 769 10.66 0.28 -9.99
C PRO A 769 12.00 0.50 -10.70
N ILE A 770 13.01 0.93 -9.93
CA ILE A 770 14.33 1.23 -10.48
C ILE A 770 15.02 0.00 -11.07
N SER A 771 14.76 -1.19 -10.54
CA SER A 771 15.24 -2.46 -11.09
C SER A 771 14.80 -2.65 -12.54
N THR A 772 13.50 -2.49 -12.83
CA THR A 772 12.95 -2.61 -14.20
C THR A 772 13.53 -1.55 -15.14
N ILE A 773 13.68 -0.31 -14.67
CA ILE A 773 14.28 0.78 -15.44
C ILE A 773 15.72 0.43 -15.83
N LEU A 774 16.52 -0.08 -14.87
CA LEU A 774 17.90 -0.45 -15.10
C LEU A 774 18.06 -1.68 -15.99
N SER A 775 17.24 -2.71 -15.79
CA SER A 775 17.22 -3.91 -16.66
C SER A 775 16.91 -3.54 -18.10
N ALA A 776 15.90 -2.69 -18.34
CA ALA A 776 15.59 -2.21 -19.68
C ALA A 776 16.72 -1.34 -20.25
N ALA A 777 17.35 -0.50 -19.43
CA ALA A 777 18.47 0.33 -19.88
C ALA A 777 19.67 -0.52 -20.31
N GLU A 778 19.92 -1.63 -19.63
CA GLU A 778 20.96 -2.59 -19.99
C GLU A 778 20.58 -3.41 -21.24
N GLU A 779 19.37 -3.98 -21.27
CA GLU A 779 18.84 -4.78 -22.39
C GLU A 779 18.87 -4.00 -23.71
N HIS A 780 18.39 -2.76 -23.68
CA HIS A 780 18.29 -1.91 -24.87
C HIS A 780 19.51 -1.02 -25.08
N ARG A 781 20.56 -1.15 -24.25
CA ARG A 781 21.80 -0.34 -24.31
C ARG A 781 21.49 1.16 -24.40
N ALA A 782 20.66 1.64 -23.49
CA ALA A 782 20.21 3.01 -23.49
C ALA A 782 21.35 3.99 -23.22
N ASP A 783 21.36 5.10 -23.96
CA ASP A 783 22.31 6.21 -23.80
C ASP A 783 21.90 7.14 -22.65
N ALA A 784 20.64 7.11 -22.25
CA ALA A 784 20.10 7.88 -21.14
C ALA A 784 18.88 7.20 -20.49
N VAL A 785 18.60 7.58 -19.24
CA VAL A 785 17.37 7.23 -18.54
C VAL A 785 16.58 8.51 -18.26
N GLY A 786 15.32 8.54 -18.69
CA GLY A 786 14.38 9.60 -18.35
C GLY A 786 13.35 9.13 -17.32
N MET A 787 13.26 9.85 -16.21
CA MET A 787 12.26 9.59 -15.17
C MET A 787 11.27 10.76 -15.05
N SER A 788 9.98 10.44 -15.08
CA SER A 788 8.89 11.40 -14.90
C SER A 788 8.19 11.21 -13.55
N GLY A 789 7.74 12.30 -12.95
CA GLY A 789 6.95 12.29 -11.73
C GLY A 789 6.13 13.57 -11.54
N LEU A 790 4.84 13.43 -11.24
CA LEU A 790 3.94 14.55 -10.98
C LEU A 790 3.87 14.91 -9.50
N LEU A 791 3.97 13.92 -8.61
CA LEU A 791 3.73 14.11 -7.18
C LEU A 791 4.98 14.59 -6.43
N VAL A 792 4.79 15.31 -5.33
CA VAL A 792 5.89 15.70 -4.43
C VAL A 792 6.62 14.45 -3.91
N LYS A 793 5.88 13.37 -3.59
CA LYS A 793 6.46 12.08 -3.18
C LYS A 793 7.34 11.47 -4.28
N SER A 794 7.02 11.66 -5.56
CA SER A 794 7.82 11.19 -6.69
C SER A 794 9.21 11.81 -6.73
N THR A 795 9.39 13.05 -6.23
CA THR A 795 10.70 13.69 -6.12
C THR A 795 11.63 13.00 -5.12
N VAL A 796 11.05 12.36 -4.10
CA VAL A 796 11.78 11.53 -3.12
C VAL A 796 12.13 10.20 -3.73
N ILE A 797 11.19 9.55 -4.43
CA ILE A 797 11.46 8.29 -5.15
C ILE A 797 12.56 8.48 -6.19
N MET A 798 12.56 9.58 -6.96
CA MET A 798 13.65 9.88 -7.90
C MET A 798 15.00 10.00 -7.20
N LYS A 799 15.06 10.61 -6.01
CA LYS A 799 16.28 10.67 -5.22
C LYS A 799 16.72 9.28 -4.76
N GLU A 800 15.79 8.47 -4.26
CA GLU A 800 16.04 7.08 -3.83
C GLU A 800 16.53 6.22 -5.01
N ASN A 801 15.98 6.43 -6.21
CA ASN A 801 16.42 5.78 -7.45
C ASN A 801 17.87 6.16 -7.79
N LEU A 802 18.23 7.44 -7.73
CA LEU A 802 19.61 7.88 -7.98
C LEU A 802 20.60 7.29 -6.97
N GLN A 803 20.20 7.16 -5.70
CA GLN A 803 21.01 6.49 -4.68
C GLN A 803 21.20 5.01 -4.98
N GLU A 804 20.15 4.34 -5.45
CA GLU A 804 20.23 2.94 -5.88
C GLU A 804 21.07 2.77 -7.15
N MET A 805 21.04 3.72 -8.08
CA MET A 805 21.91 3.71 -9.26
C MET A 805 23.39 3.87 -8.86
N ASN A 806 23.69 4.66 -7.83
CA ASN A 806 25.04 4.75 -7.28
C ASN A 806 25.48 3.43 -6.63
N SER A 807 24.64 2.81 -5.80
CA SER A 807 24.98 1.55 -5.12
C SER A 807 25.24 0.42 -6.12
N ARG A 808 24.53 0.43 -7.26
CA ARG A 808 24.74 -0.52 -8.37
C ARG A 808 25.91 -0.18 -9.30
N GLY A 809 26.61 0.94 -9.07
CA GLY A 809 27.78 1.34 -9.87
C GLY A 809 27.48 1.68 -11.33
N VAL A 810 26.23 2.06 -11.67
CA VAL A 810 25.85 2.42 -13.05
C VAL A 810 25.95 3.92 -13.34
N ALA A 811 26.26 4.73 -12.32
CA ALA A 811 26.22 6.18 -12.37
C ALA A 811 27.12 6.80 -13.44
N ASP A 812 28.30 6.22 -13.66
CA ASP A 812 29.28 6.72 -14.64
C ASP A 812 28.85 6.49 -16.11
N LYS A 813 27.90 5.58 -16.35
CA LYS A 813 27.48 5.17 -17.70
C LYS A 813 26.14 5.73 -18.12
N LEU A 814 25.25 6.03 -17.17
CA LEU A 814 23.86 6.40 -17.45
C LEU A 814 23.56 7.83 -17.02
N PRO A 815 23.60 8.81 -17.94
CA PRO A 815 23.01 10.12 -17.72
C PRO A 815 21.51 10.01 -17.42
N VAL A 816 21.02 10.83 -16.49
CA VAL A 816 19.62 10.85 -16.06
C VAL A 816 18.96 12.18 -16.40
N LEU A 817 17.80 12.13 -17.06
CA LEU A 817 16.93 13.27 -17.29
C LEU A 817 15.73 13.15 -16.36
N LEU A 818 15.50 14.17 -15.53
CA LEU A 818 14.36 14.22 -14.61
C LEU A 818 13.36 15.28 -15.07
N GLY A 819 12.09 14.91 -15.16
CA GLY A 819 11.00 15.81 -15.55
C GLY A 819 9.72 15.57 -14.75
N GLY A 820 8.80 16.53 -14.84
CA GLY A 820 7.48 16.48 -14.21
C GLY A 820 7.20 17.64 -13.25
N ALA A 821 5.92 17.88 -12.98
CA ALA A 821 5.44 19.15 -12.43
C ALA A 821 5.91 19.46 -10.99
N ALA A 822 6.17 18.43 -10.17
CA ALA A 822 6.67 18.62 -8.81
C ALA A 822 8.17 18.95 -8.75
N LEU A 823 8.91 18.77 -9.84
CA LEU A 823 10.34 19.05 -9.87
C LEU A 823 10.60 20.52 -10.20
N THR A 824 11.60 21.07 -9.52
CA THR A 824 12.16 22.38 -9.87
C THR A 824 13.58 22.20 -10.39
N ARG A 825 14.00 23.09 -11.30
CA ARG A 825 15.40 23.11 -11.76
C ARG A 825 16.40 23.15 -10.61
N SER A 826 16.10 23.94 -9.57
CA SER A 826 16.98 24.05 -8.40
C SER A 826 17.15 22.73 -7.67
N TYR A 827 16.06 21.98 -7.46
CA TYR A 827 16.13 20.70 -6.76
C TYR A 827 16.94 19.66 -7.55
N VAL A 828 16.73 19.58 -8.86
CA VAL A 828 17.44 18.61 -9.71
C VAL A 828 18.92 18.99 -9.90
N GLU A 829 19.18 20.23 -10.31
CA GLU A 829 20.54 20.66 -10.68
C GLU A 829 21.43 20.97 -9.48
N ASN A 830 20.88 21.11 -8.26
CA ASN A 830 21.67 21.29 -7.04
C ASN A 830 21.56 20.08 -6.10
N ASP A 831 20.37 19.77 -5.58
CA ASP A 831 20.22 18.76 -4.53
C ASP A 831 20.42 17.34 -5.07
N LEU A 832 19.83 17.00 -6.22
CA LEU A 832 19.97 15.66 -6.81
C LEU A 832 21.31 15.47 -7.52
N SER A 833 21.92 16.55 -8.04
CA SER A 833 23.27 16.48 -8.62
C SER A 833 24.35 16.26 -7.56
N ASP A 834 24.14 16.70 -6.32
CA ASP A 834 25.02 16.37 -5.20
C ASP A 834 24.81 14.92 -4.71
N VAL A 835 23.71 14.25 -5.09
CA VAL A 835 23.39 12.86 -4.70
C VAL A 835 23.89 11.86 -5.74
N TYR A 836 23.62 12.08 -7.02
CA TYR A 836 24.00 11.17 -8.09
C TYR A 836 25.46 11.36 -8.49
N GLN A 837 26.23 10.27 -8.57
CA GLN A 837 27.64 10.34 -8.97
C GLN A 837 27.79 10.64 -10.48
N GLY A 838 26.75 10.34 -11.27
CA GLY A 838 26.69 10.62 -12.71
C GLY A 838 26.07 11.98 -13.06
N LYS A 839 25.79 12.20 -14.35
CA LYS A 839 25.13 13.43 -14.81
C LYS A 839 23.62 13.34 -14.65
N VAL A 840 23.02 14.27 -13.91
CA VAL A 840 21.55 14.45 -13.82
C VAL A 840 21.15 15.83 -14.35
N SER A 841 20.08 15.92 -15.14
CA SER A 841 19.60 17.17 -15.76
C SER A 841 18.08 17.32 -15.63
N TYR A 842 17.60 18.57 -15.51
CA TYR A 842 16.17 18.87 -15.42
C TYR A 842 15.57 19.22 -16.78
N ALA A 843 14.54 18.48 -17.19
CA ALA A 843 13.70 18.80 -18.34
C ALA A 843 12.41 19.46 -17.86
N ARG A 844 12.23 20.77 -18.11
CA ARG A 844 10.99 21.48 -17.73
C ARG A 844 9.79 21.08 -18.59
N ASP A 845 10.05 20.75 -19.85
CA ASP A 845 9.09 20.44 -20.89
C ASP A 845 9.73 19.47 -21.90
N ALA A 846 8.94 18.95 -22.83
CA ALA A 846 9.40 17.95 -23.77
C ALA A 846 10.42 18.50 -24.80
N PHE A 847 10.41 19.81 -25.11
CA PHE A 847 11.44 20.44 -25.95
C PHE A 847 12.78 20.55 -25.25
N GLU A 848 12.78 20.87 -23.95
CA GLU A 848 14.00 20.85 -23.16
C GLU A 848 14.54 19.41 -23.01
N GLY A 849 13.65 18.41 -22.87
CA GLY A 849 14.02 17.00 -22.94
C GLY A 849 14.76 16.65 -24.23
N LEU A 850 14.25 17.07 -25.39
CA LEU A 850 14.91 16.90 -26.69
C LEU A 850 16.29 17.56 -26.73
N ARG A 851 16.41 18.82 -26.32
CA ARG A 851 17.72 19.54 -26.29
C ARG A 851 18.73 18.86 -25.37
N LEU A 852 18.28 18.35 -24.22
CA LEU A 852 19.15 17.62 -23.30
C LEU A 852 19.62 16.30 -23.90
N MET A 853 18.74 15.58 -24.59
CA MET A 853 19.11 14.35 -25.29
C MET A 853 20.11 14.62 -26.43
N ASP A 854 19.91 15.68 -27.21
CA ASP A 854 20.88 16.13 -28.23
C ASP A 854 22.25 16.43 -27.58
N SER A 855 22.27 17.06 -26.41
CA SER A 855 23.50 17.30 -25.65
C SER A 855 24.16 16.00 -25.15
N VAL A 856 23.38 15.03 -24.66
CA VAL A 856 23.88 13.72 -24.24
C VAL A 856 24.55 13.01 -25.41
N MET A 857 23.88 12.94 -26.57
CA MET A 857 24.44 12.29 -27.75
C MET A 857 25.63 13.01 -28.34
N ALA A 858 25.64 14.36 -28.31
CA ALA A 858 26.81 15.14 -28.74
C ALA A 858 28.04 14.81 -27.89
N MET A 859 27.89 14.72 -26.56
CA MET A 859 28.97 14.32 -25.66
C MET A 859 29.43 12.88 -25.89
N ALA A 860 28.50 11.92 -26.05
CA ALA A 860 28.81 10.52 -26.33
C ALA A 860 29.59 10.35 -27.65
N ARG A 861 29.31 11.20 -28.65
CA ARG A 861 30.03 11.23 -29.94
C ARG A 861 31.32 12.06 -29.91
N GLY A 862 31.80 12.49 -28.74
CA GLY A 862 33.05 13.25 -28.59
C GLY A 862 32.99 14.71 -29.04
N HIS A 863 31.80 15.22 -29.38
CA HIS A 863 31.56 16.61 -29.76
C HIS A 863 31.09 17.37 -28.52
N ALA A 864 32.02 17.73 -27.64
CA ALA A 864 31.66 18.54 -26.47
C ALA A 864 31.14 19.91 -26.96
N PRO A 865 29.89 20.32 -26.66
CA PRO A 865 29.55 21.72 -26.77
C PRO A 865 30.41 22.43 -25.72
N ALA A 866 31.24 23.37 -26.17
CA ALA A 866 32.00 24.22 -25.26
C ALA A 866 30.99 24.97 -24.39
N GLN A 867 30.81 24.55 -23.14
CA GLN A 867 30.10 25.36 -22.15
C GLN A 867 30.76 26.73 -22.17
N THR A 868 29.99 27.74 -22.55
CA THR A 868 30.51 29.10 -22.60
C THR A 868 30.90 29.54 -21.19
N GLU A 869 31.92 30.37 -21.07
CA GLU A 869 32.39 30.91 -19.79
C GLU A 869 31.24 31.57 -19.00
N ALA A 870 30.25 32.09 -19.72
CA ALA A 870 28.98 32.62 -19.20
C ALA A 870 28.08 31.55 -18.56
N GLU A 871 27.97 30.34 -19.11
CA GLU A 871 27.16 29.26 -18.53
C GLU A 871 27.81 28.69 -17.25
N ARG A 872 29.15 28.58 -17.24
CA ARG A 872 29.91 28.19 -16.04
C ARG A 872 29.78 29.23 -14.94
N ALA A 873 29.89 30.52 -15.29
CA ALA A 873 29.68 31.63 -14.36
C ALA A 873 28.24 31.64 -13.81
N ALA A 874 27.23 31.48 -14.67
CA ALA A 874 25.82 31.47 -14.27
C ALA A 874 25.46 30.26 -13.39
N THR A 875 26.11 29.11 -13.58
CA THR A 875 25.93 27.91 -12.75
C THR A 875 26.61 28.07 -11.39
N ALA A 876 27.84 28.59 -11.37
CA ALA A 876 28.58 28.88 -10.14
C ALA A 876 27.89 29.99 -9.29
N GLU A 877 27.39 31.04 -9.92
CA GLU A 877 26.64 32.12 -9.26
C GLU A 877 25.31 31.61 -8.68
N ARG A 878 24.60 30.74 -9.40
CA ARG A 878 23.39 30.07 -8.89
C ARG A 878 23.69 29.18 -7.69
N LYS A 879 24.74 28.35 -7.73
CA LYS A 879 25.15 27.50 -6.59
C LYS A 879 25.53 28.35 -5.37
N ALA A 880 26.29 29.44 -5.58
CA ALA A 880 26.62 30.39 -4.53
C ALA A 880 25.39 31.12 -3.94
N ARG A 881 24.38 31.45 -4.76
CA ARG A 881 23.12 32.04 -4.30
C ARG A 881 22.30 31.04 -3.48
N HIS A 882 22.23 29.78 -3.91
CA HIS A 882 21.54 28.72 -3.18
C HIS A 882 22.18 28.45 -1.81
N ASP A 883 23.51 28.34 -1.76
CA ASP A 883 24.25 28.17 -0.49
C ASP A 883 24.05 29.34 0.46
N ARG A 884 24.01 30.57 -0.08
CA ARG A 884 23.70 31.77 0.70
C ARG A 884 22.28 31.72 1.26
N SER A 885 21.29 31.32 0.46
CA SER A 885 19.90 31.14 0.91
C SER A 885 19.78 30.05 1.98
N ARG A 886 20.45 28.91 1.83
CA ARG A 886 20.48 27.84 2.86
C ARG A 886 21.10 28.32 4.16
N ARG A 887 22.21 29.07 4.11
CA ARG A 887 22.82 29.67 5.31
C ARG A 887 21.91 30.68 5.99
N ILE A 888 21.16 31.47 5.21
CA ILE A 888 20.18 32.44 5.77
C ILE A 888 18.99 31.70 6.39
N ALA A 889 18.45 30.67 5.73
CA ALA A 889 17.37 29.85 6.25
C ALA A 889 17.79 29.10 7.54
N ALA A 890 19.00 28.54 7.57
CA ALA A 890 19.58 27.91 8.75
C ALA A 890 19.77 28.92 9.90
N LYS A 891 20.24 30.14 9.60
CA LYS A 891 20.32 31.22 10.60
C LYS A 891 18.97 31.70 11.09
N ARG A 892 17.92 31.67 10.26
CA ARG A 892 16.54 32.00 10.67
C ARG A 892 15.95 30.93 11.57
N ARG A 893 16.09 29.65 11.20
CA ARG A 893 15.71 28.52 12.07
C ARG A 893 16.46 28.51 13.40
N ALA A 894 17.74 28.88 13.40
CA ALA A 894 18.52 29.00 14.64
C ALA A 894 18.22 30.27 15.46
N ALA A 895 17.45 31.21 14.92
CA ALA A 895 17.06 32.47 15.56
C ALA A 895 15.56 32.53 15.90
N GLU A 896 14.79 31.50 15.53
CA GLU A 896 13.44 31.27 16.05
C GLU A 896 13.57 30.83 17.52
N PRO A 897 12.91 31.51 18.48
CA PRO A 897 12.87 31.03 19.85
C PRO A 897 12.18 29.67 19.87
N ASP A 898 12.70 28.73 20.66
CA ASP A 898 12.07 27.42 20.89
C ASP A 898 10.60 27.65 21.28
N GLU A 899 9.67 27.25 20.40
CA GLU A 899 8.29 27.06 20.82
C GLU A 899 8.30 26.04 21.96
N PRO A 900 7.62 26.32 23.08
CA PRO A 900 7.61 25.39 24.20
C PRO A 900 7.06 24.07 23.73
N THR A 901 7.91 23.04 23.81
CA THR A 901 7.53 21.64 23.67
C THR A 901 6.32 21.41 24.58
N PRO A 902 5.18 20.89 24.09
CA PRO A 902 4.12 20.46 24.99
C PRO A 902 4.76 19.40 25.88
N THR A 903 4.92 19.73 27.16
CA THR A 903 5.35 18.77 28.17
C THR A 903 4.37 17.61 28.11
N SER A 904 4.85 16.44 27.70
CA SER A 904 4.19 15.18 28.03
C SER A 904 4.12 15.13 29.55
N SER A 905 2.96 15.45 30.11
CA SER A 905 2.63 15.04 31.46
C SER A 905 2.32 13.55 31.41
N ASP A 906 3.08 12.80 32.22
CA ASP A 906 3.06 11.36 32.49
C ASP A 906 1.78 10.57 32.15
#